data_AF-A0A7V2PEW2-F1
#
_entry.id   AF-A0A7V2PEW2-F1
#
_cell.length_a   1.000
_cell.length_b   1.000
_cell.length_c   1.000
_cell.angle_alpha   90.00
_cell.angle_beta   90.00
_cell.angle_gamma   90.00
#
_symmetry.space_group_name_H-M   'P 1'
#
loop_
_entity.id
_entity.type
_entity.pdbx_description
1 polymer ?
#
loop_
_entity_poly.entity_id
_entity_poly.type
_entity_poly.pdbx_seq_one_letter_code
_entity_poly.pdbx_strand_id
1 'polypeptide(L)'
;MRSRVYKYLLLLFIAIGLTACGIMPQRAQTFDFEKLIVDVFAPQPGEKILVMIDLPHGELVNNTEWSRRRLMAKEWHEGLIQLGTRLNFDVHPLYSYLATGQHSGPLPEDGKLGGQSIRLEDVIADTNIVIALTEYSATAPLIEFVQRYPHLRAASMPTVTKAMEQTALAADYGEVARKCSILVERLDRAISAEVEFTTGHRMYFDLRYRTAEVDDGQLHADGEGMRVINLPSGEAYIVPYEGEMEGHPSQTEGTIPMMCRNELVSLVVEENRILEVLGPGGCAAGLREYIFQDEARRNIAELGLGVNDAAVVTGNVLEDEKVPGMHWAFGLSEALGGTVGVDDFSDPSHVVHRDIVYPKGGLIEVVSLVLNYKDGTSEEIIRYGEYRIFKSKLPFSFDHLLVTWLLLTAGSMSFVAIDLERDKHATWGVKFAWVWISVIFGLLGLVVYFLSYQKPQRSRDPKVQSAGWRRALSATVYTTAGIALGMILVQVIFNTAPFMDEASPVIRFLIIYLIPLLTGWLIFRTPAISSALQMRYWNAIRRTLLAEVISVNFVLSGAIPTILIPSNWYPDFFGPASPPTYLLISLAATAGALFTYPFHAWMIRRGFHVWPIQTSIDRSLMWEDGSVAIPTIRNAWFALLLSTVIFLTSFVLTIQILI
;
A
#
# COMPACT_ATOMS: atom_id res chain seq x y z
N MET A 1 25.65 -19.41 -22.46
CA MET A 1 25.68 -18.98 -21.04
C MET A 1 25.55 -17.47 -20.80
N ARG A 2 26.16 -16.58 -21.61
CA ARG A 2 26.11 -15.11 -21.35
C ARG A 2 24.75 -14.43 -21.53
N SER A 3 23.80 -14.92 -22.33
CA SER A 3 22.51 -14.21 -22.57
C SER A 3 21.44 -14.47 -21.51
N ARG A 4 21.53 -15.56 -20.74
CA ARG A 4 20.57 -15.88 -19.67
C ARG A 4 20.81 -14.99 -18.44
N VAL A 5 22.07 -14.73 -18.09
CA VAL A 5 22.45 -13.89 -16.95
C VAL A 5 21.94 -12.44 -17.09
N TYR A 6 21.93 -11.86 -18.30
CA TYR A 6 21.35 -10.53 -18.53
C TYR A 6 19.82 -10.50 -18.42
N LYS A 7 19.13 -11.56 -18.85
CA LYS A 7 17.67 -11.68 -18.66
C LYS A 7 17.30 -11.83 -17.19
N TYR A 8 18.06 -12.62 -16.44
CA TYR A 8 17.83 -12.80 -15.00
C TYR A 8 18.22 -11.56 -14.19
N LEU A 9 19.32 -10.87 -14.52
CA LEU A 9 19.65 -9.59 -13.90
C LEU A 9 18.62 -8.51 -14.25
N LEU A 10 18.13 -8.44 -15.49
CA LEU A 10 17.09 -7.48 -15.89
C LEU A 10 15.76 -7.74 -15.18
N LEU A 11 15.33 -9.00 -15.07
CA LEU A 11 14.15 -9.37 -14.29
C LEU A 11 14.35 -9.16 -12.80
N LEU A 12 15.55 -9.41 -12.27
CA LEU A 12 15.90 -9.15 -10.87
C LEU A 12 15.93 -7.65 -10.57
N PHE A 13 16.43 -6.80 -11.47
CA PHE A 13 16.44 -5.34 -11.30
C PHE A 13 15.07 -4.68 -11.52
N ILE A 14 14.24 -5.21 -12.43
CA ILE A 14 12.84 -4.79 -12.56
C ILE A 14 12.05 -5.24 -11.33
N ALA A 15 12.27 -6.47 -10.86
CA ALA A 15 11.65 -6.98 -9.64
C ALA A 15 12.10 -6.19 -8.41
N ILE A 16 13.41 -5.91 -8.24
CA ILE A 16 13.96 -5.09 -7.14
C ILE A 16 13.48 -3.64 -7.26
N GLY A 17 13.38 -3.06 -8.46
CA GLY A 17 12.84 -1.72 -8.66
C GLY A 17 11.34 -1.61 -8.34
N LEU A 18 10.56 -2.67 -8.60
CA LEU A 18 9.13 -2.72 -8.29
C LEU A 18 8.87 -3.11 -6.83
N THR A 19 9.68 -3.98 -6.23
CA THR A 19 9.55 -4.38 -4.81
C THR A 19 10.16 -3.37 -3.84
N ALA A 20 11.28 -2.73 -4.18
CA ALA A 20 11.93 -1.74 -3.30
C ALA A 20 11.23 -0.36 -3.32
N CYS A 21 10.41 -0.09 -4.33
CA CYS A 21 9.62 1.14 -4.37
C CYS A 21 8.31 1.06 -3.54
N GLY A 22 7.84 -0.12 -3.13
CA GLY A 22 6.49 -0.25 -2.60
C GLY A 22 5.39 0.17 -3.59
N ILE A 23 5.76 0.44 -4.86
CA ILE A 23 4.87 0.82 -5.97
C ILE A 23 4.41 -0.47 -6.66
N MET A 24 3.84 -1.40 -5.89
CA MET A 24 2.61 -1.98 -6.38
C MET A 24 1.52 -1.04 -5.86
N PRO A 25 0.52 -0.64 -6.65
CA PRO A 25 -0.75 -0.29 -6.02
C PRO A 25 -1.02 -1.40 -4.99
N GLN A 26 -1.41 -1.03 -3.77
CA GLN A 26 -2.40 -1.87 -3.11
C GLN A 26 -3.48 -2.01 -4.18
N ARG A 27 -3.41 -3.08 -4.97
CA ARG A 27 -4.52 -3.50 -5.81
C ARG A 27 -5.66 -3.43 -4.82
N ALA A 28 -6.71 -2.66 -5.13
CA ALA A 28 -7.98 -2.85 -4.45
C ALA A 28 -8.15 -4.37 -4.36
N GLN A 29 -8.00 -4.90 -3.15
CA GLN A 29 -7.73 -6.31 -2.96
C GLN A 29 -9.06 -6.94 -3.33
N THR A 30 -9.16 -7.46 -4.54
CA THR A 30 -10.43 -8.00 -5.04
C THR A 30 -10.77 -9.17 -4.15
N PHE A 31 -11.98 -9.16 -3.59
CA PHE A 31 -12.44 -10.21 -2.69
C PHE A 31 -12.10 -11.60 -3.24
N ASP A 32 -11.30 -12.34 -2.50
CA ASP A 32 -10.95 -13.73 -2.81
C ASP A 32 -11.57 -14.63 -1.75
N PHE A 33 -12.74 -15.18 -2.08
CA PHE A 33 -13.50 -16.02 -1.17
C PHE A 33 -12.71 -17.26 -0.75
N GLU A 34 -12.00 -17.91 -1.67
CA GLU A 34 -11.20 -19.09 -1.33
C GLU A 34 -10.08 -18.72 -0.37
N LYS A 35 -9.36 -17.62 -0.65
CA LYS A 35 -8.32 -17.12 0.25
C LYS A 35 -8.86 -16.83 1.64
N LEU A 36 -10.00 -16.14 1.76
CA LEU A 36 -10.63 -15.88 3.05
C LEU A 36 -10.91 -17.18 3.80
N ILE A 37 -11.55 -18.15 3.14
CA ILE A 37 -11.91 -19.42 3.80
C ILE A 37 -10.66 -20.19 4.25
N VAL A 38 -9.60 -20.22 3.43
CA VAL A 38 -8.35 -20.90 3.76
C VAL A 38 -7.61 -20.19 4.88
N ASP A 39 -7.48 -18.87 4.82
CA ASP A 39 -6.69 -18.10 5.80
C ASP A 39 -7.37 -17.99 7.17
N VAL A 40 -8.70 -17.90 7.20
CA VAL A 40 -9.45 -17.77 8.46
C VAL A 40 -9.75 -19.12 9.08
N PHE A 41 -10.25 -20.08 8.30
CA PHE A 41 -10.78 -21.33 8.85
C PHE A 41 -9.86 -22.54 8.64
N ALA A 42 -8.97 -22.50 7.64
CA ALA A 42 -8.09 -23.61 7.26
C ALA A 42 -8.79 -24.99 7.34
N PRO A 43 -9.90 -25.21 6.59
CA PRO A 43 -10.71 -26.42 6.74
C PRO A 43 -9.90 -27.67 6.41
N GLN A 44 -10.03 -28.70 7.24
CA GLN A 44 -9.32 -29.97 7.10
C GLN A 44 -10.16 -30.98 6.30
N PRO A 45 -9.50 -31.92 5.58
CA PRO A 45 -10.22 -33.00 4.90
C PRO A 45 -11.13 -33.78 5.87
N GLY A 46 -12.40 -33.92 5.49
CA GLY A 46 -13.44 -34.62 6.26
C GLY A 46 -14.23 -33.75 7.24
N GLU A 47 -13.88 -32.47 7.39
CA GLU A 47 -14.66 -31.55 8.21
C GLU A 47 -16.00 -31.19 7.57
N LYS A 48 -16.96 -30.79 8.42
CA LYS A 48 -18.29 -30.33 8.01
C LYS A 48 -18.50 -28.87 8.37
N ILE A 49 -18.95 -28.08 7.40
CA ILE A 49 -19.22 -26.65 7.56
C ILE A 49 -20.73 -26.39 7.54
N LEU A 50 -21.22 -25.61 8.50
CA LEU A 50 -22.59 -25.14 8.60
C LEU A 50 -22.66 -23.64 8.40
N VAL A 51 -23.48 -23.19 7.44
CA VAL A 51 -23.83 -21.77 7.28
C VAL A 51 -25.18 -21.51 7.93
N MET A 52 -25.23 -20.57 8.87
CA MET A 52 -26.42 -20.20 9.62
C MET A 52 -26.92 -18.81 9.24
N ILE A 53 -28.25 -18.67 9.12
CA ILE A 53 -28.95 -17.40 8.93
C ILE A 53 -30.13 -17.28 9.88
N ASP A 54 -30.47 -16.04 10.25
CA ASP A 54 -31.68 -15.73 11.00
C ASP A 54 -32.76 -15.12 10.10
N LEU A 55 -34.03 -15.33 10.50
CA LEU A 55 -35.20 -14.90 9.76
C LEU A 55 -36.03 -13.90 10.58
N PRO A 56 -36.48 -12.79 9.96
CA PRO A 56 -37.42 -11.87 10.58
C PRO A 56 -38.75 -12.56 10.88
N HIS A 57 -39.39 -12.20 11.98
CA HIS A 57 -40.71 -12.70 12.39
C HIS A 57 -41.38 -11.71 13.36
N GLY A 58 -42.69 -11.85 13.53
CA GLY A 58 -43.46 -11.00 14.45
C GLY A 58 -43.26 -9.51 14.17
N GLU A 59 -42.77 -8.78 15.18
CA GLU A 59 -42.48 -7.35 15.11
C GLU A 59 -41.08 -7.02 14.54
N LEU A 60 -40.23 -8.03 14.33
CA LEU A 60 -38.90 -7.85 13.73
C LEU A 60 -39.05 -7.68 12.22
N VAL A 61 -39.12 -6.42 11.78
CA VAL A 61 -39.31 -6.09 10.37
C VAL A 61 -38.01 -6.27 9.59
N ASN A 62 -38.09 -7.00 8.49
CA ASN A 62 -36.99 -7.20 7.57
C ASN A 62 -36.50 -5.88 6.96
N ASN A 63 -35.19 -5.67 6.89
CA ASN A 63 -34.57 -4.53 6.21
C ASN A 63 -33.79 -4.96 4.95
N THR A 64 -33.32 -3.97 4.18
CA THR A 64 -32.61 -4.22 2.91
C THR A 64 -31.29 -4.96 3.13
N GLU A 65 -30.51 -4.59 4.13
CA GLU A 65 -29.21 -5.22 4.41
C GLU A 65 -29.38 -6.63 4.96
N TRP A 66 -30.36 -6.89 5.82
CA TRP A 66 -30.70 -8.22 6.29
C TRP A 66 -31.14 -9.15 5.14
N SER A 67 -31.89 -8.61 4.17
CA SER A 67 -32.24 -9.34 2.95
C SER A 67 -31.01 -9.67 2.10
N ARG A 68 -30.11 -8.71 1.92
CA ARG A 68 -28.86 -8.88 1.18
C ARG A 68 -27.92 -9.86 1.88
N ARG A 69 -27.86 -9.86 3.21
CA ARG A 69 -27.07 -10.81 4.00
C ARG A 69 -27.53 -12.24 3.81
N ARG A 70 -28.84 -12.49 3.73
CA ARG A 70 -29.36 -13.84 3.41
C ARG A 70 -29.06 -14.26 1.97
N LEU A 71 -28.92 -13.33 1.03
CA LEU A 71 -28.43 -13.63 -0.33
C LEU A 71 -26.93 -13.94 -0.30
N MET A 72 -26.13 -13.11 0.39
CA MET A 72 -24.70 -13.33 0.62
C MET A 72 -24.44 -14.69 1.25
N ALA A 73 -25.21 -15.10 2.25
CA ALA A 73 -25.07 -16.42 2.87
C ALA A 73 -25.33 -17.58 1.90
N LYS A 74 -26.26 -17.43 0.94
CA LYS A 74 -26.48 -18.42 -0.13
C LYS A 74 -25.30 -18.48 -1.09
N GLU A 75 -24.76 -17.32 -1.48
CA GLU A 75 -23.59 -17.24 -2.35
C GLU A 75 -22.35 -17.86 -1.68
N TRP A 76 -22.15 -17.59 -0.38
CA TRP A 76 -21.08 -18.20 0.42
C TRP A 76 -21.28 -19.71 0.56
N HIS A 77 -22.51 -20.17 0.80
CA HIS A 77 -22.85 -21.59 0.85
C HIS A 77 -22.52 -22.31 -0.47
N GLU A 78 -22.91 -21.74 -1.61
CA GLU A 78 -22.56 -22.26 -2.94
C GLU A 78 -21.05 -22.27 -3.18
N GLY A 79 -20.34 -21.21 -2.77
CA GLY A 79 -18.88 -21.14 -2.84
C GLY A 79 -18.18 -22.21 -2.00
N LEU A 80 -18.67 -22.47 -0.78
CA LEU A 80 -18.14 -23.51 0.10
C LEU A 80 -18.34 -24.90 -0.50
N ILE A 81 -19.48 -25.19 -1.13
CA ILE A 81 -19.72 -26.49 -1.79
C ILE A 81 -18.69 -26.73 -2.91
N GLN A 82 -18.42 -25.70 -3.73
CA GLN A 82 -17.44 -25.78 -4.80
C GLN A 82 -16.02 -25.97 -4.26
N LEU A 83 -15.67 -25.28 -3.17
CA LEU A 83 -14.37 -25.39 -2.51
C LEU A 83 -14.20 -26.74 -1.82
N GLY A 84 -15.24 -27.26 -1.16
CA GLY A 84 -15.25 -28.54 -0.46
C GLY A 84 -14.97 -29.72 -1.39
N THR A 85 -15.44 -29.65 -2.64
CA THR A 85 -15.11 -30.65 -3.68
C THR A 85 -13.60 -30.71 -3.97
N ARG A 86 -12.87 -29.61 -3.81
CA ARG A 86 -11.42 -29.53 -4.05
C ARG A 86 -10.59 -29.81 -2.80
N LEU A 87 -11.02 -29.31 -1.64
CA LEU A 87 -10.31 -29.42 -0.37
C LEU A 87 -10.77 -30.62 0.49
N ASN A 88 -11.73 -31.41 -0.01
CA ASN A 88 -12.25 -32.64 0.59
C ASN A 88 -12.95 -32.42 1.94
N PHE A 89 -13.77 -31.38 2.07
CA PHE A 89 -14.68 -31.16 3.20
C PHE A 89 -16.13 -31.11 2.72
N ASP A 90 -17.07 -31.33 3.64
CA ASP A 90 -18.51 -31.33 3.36
C ASP A 90 -19.17 -30.05 3.85
N VAL A 91 -20.28 -29.67 3.22
CA VAL A 91 -21.07 -28.50 3.61
C VAL A 91 -22.51 -28.94 3.86
N HIS A 92 -23.00 -28.71 5.07
CA HIS A 92 -24.39 -28.95 5.43
C HIS A 92 -25.31 -28.06 4.58
N PRO A 93 -26.57 -28.44 4.33
CA PRO A 93 -27.55 -27.50 3.78
C PRO A 93 -27.63 -26.23 4.64
N LEU A 94 -28.06 -25.11 4.06
CA LEU A 94 -28.22 -23.86 4.80
C LEU A 94 -29.17 -24.07 6.00
N TYR A 95 -28.74 -23.61 7.18
CA TYR A 95 -29.54 -23.64 8.39
C TYR A 95 -30.17 -22.28 8.65
N SER A 96 -31.48 -22.26 8.86
CA SER A 96 -32.23 -21.04 9.15
C SER A 96 -33.06 -21.17 10.42
N TYR A 97 -33.07 -20.14 11.26
CA TYR A 97 -33.87 -20.08 12.48
C TYR A 97 -34.56 -18.71 12.62
N LEU A 98 -35.54 -18.61 13.53
CA LEU A 98 -36.21 -17.35 13.81
C LEU A 98 -35.28 -16.44 14.63
N ALA A 99 -35.12 -15.19 14.20
CA ALA A 99 -34.22 -14.23 14.85
C ALA A 99 -34.52 -14.06 16.35
N THR A 100 -33.47 -13.94 17.15
CA THR A 100 -33.56 -13.81 18.61
C THR A 100 -34.16 -12.47 19.04
N GLY A 101 -34.02 -11.43 18.22
CA GLY A 101 -34.46 -10.07 18.54
C GLY A 101 -33.49 -9.30 19.44
N GLN A 102 -32.41 -9.94 19.88
CA GLN A 102 -31.37 -9.35 20.74
C GLN A 102 -30.00 -9.94 20.41
N HIS A 103 -28.98 -9.10 20.33
CA HIS A 103 -27.59 -9.54 20.19
C HIS A 103 -27.21 -10.43 21.37
N SER A 104 -26.56 -11.57 21.09
CA SER A 104 -26.17 -12.57 22.09
C SER A 104 -27.32 -13.23 22.85
N GLY A 105 -28.55 -13.14 22.32
CA GLY A 105 -29.71 -13.88 22.85
C GLY A 105 -29.62 -15.40 22.60
N PRO A 106 -30.36 -16.21 23.38
CA PRO A 106 -30.34 -17.67 23.22
C PRO A 106 -30.87 -18.10 21.85
N LEU A 107 -30.13 -18.98 21.17
CA LEU A 107 -30.54 -19.53 19.89
C LEU A 107 -31.76 -20.45 20.06
N PRO A 108 -32.76 -20.42 19.15
CA PRO A 108 -33.88 -21.35 19.20
C PRO A 108 -33.42 -22.81 19.16
N GLU A 109 -34.09 -23.69 19.93
CA GLU A 109 -33.78 -25.11 19.94
C GLU A 109 -33.95 -25.75 18.55
N ASP A 110 -35.00 -25.33 17.83
CA ASP A 110 -35.35 -25.82 16.50
C ASP A 110 -35.14 -24.77 15.41
N GLY A 111 -34.74 -25.25 14.24
CA GLY A 111 -34.64 -24.45 13.02
C GLY A 111 -34.91 -25.32 11.80
N LYS A 112 -34.47 -24.85 10.63
CA LYS A 112 -34.66 -25.56 9.37
C LYS A 112 -33.32 -25.78 8.67
N LEU A 113 -32.98 -27.04 8.42
CA LEU A 113 -31.83 -27.44 7.61
C LEU A 113 -32.32 -27.81 6.21
N GLY A 114 -31.96 -27.01 5.19
CA GLY A 114 -32.47 -27.23 3.82
C GLY A 114 -34.00 -27.19 3.72
N GLY A 115 -34.67 -26.48 4.65
CA GLY A 115 -36.13 -26.38 4.74
C GLY A 115 -36.83 -27.41 5.63
N GLN A 116 -36.12 -28.43 6.13
CA GLN A 116 -36.67 -29.44 7.03
C GLN A 116 -36.43 -29.08 8.49
N SER A 117 -37.45 -29.24 9.35
CA SER A 117 -37.34 -28.96 10.79
C SER A 117 -36.35 -29.91 11.46
N ILE A 118 -35.39 -29.36 12.20
CA ILE A 118 -34.39 -30.14 12.94
C ILE A 118 -33.87 -29.32 14.14
N ARG A 119 -33.50 -30.02 15.21
CA ARG A 119 -32.88 -29.40 16.39
C ARG A 119 -31.49 -28.89 16.02
N LEU A 120 -31.15 -27.67 16.45
CA LEU A 120 -29.84 -27.06 16.20
C LEU A 120 -28.70 -27.94 16.73
N GLU A 121 -28.88 -28.46 17.95
CA GLU A 121 -27.86 -29.25 18.63
C GLU A 121 -27.50 -30.53 17.87
N ASP A 122 -28.47 -31.20 17.24
CA ASP A 122 -28.24 -32.41 16.46
C ASP A 122 -27.37 -32.12 15.21
N VAL A 123 -27.49 -30.91 14.65
CA VAL A 123 -26.66 -30.46 13.51
C VAL A 123 -25.28 -30.03 13.99
N ILE A 124 -25.19 -29.28 15.09
CA ILE A 124 -23.93 -28.79 15.67
C ILE A 124 -23.03 -29.94 16.12
N ALA A 125 -23.59 -31.00 16.70
CA ALA A 125 -22.83 -32.17 17.12
C ALA A 125 -22.06 -32.84 15.96
N ASP A 126 -22.58 -32.73 14.73
CA ASP A 126 -21.98 -33.23 13.48
C ASP A 126 -21.35 -32.10 12.62
N THR A 127 -20.98 -30.97 13.23
CA THR A 127 -20.37 -29.82 12.56
C THR A 127 -19.01 -29.49 13.16
N ASN A 128 -18.05 -29.11 12.32
CA ASN A 128 -16.71 -28.65 12.73
C ASN A 128 -16.58 -27.13 12.66
N ILE A 129 -17.18 -26.49 11.64
CA ILE A 129 -17.10 -25.04 11.44
C ILE A 129 -18.51 -24.48 11.28
N VAL A 130 -18.84 -23.45 12.06
CA VAL A 130 -20.06 -22.65 11.91
C VAL A 130 -19.71 -21.27 11.36
N ILE A 131 -20.46 -20.81 10.37
CA ILE A 131 -20.39 -19.43 9.86
C ILE A 131 -21.79 -18.83 9.98
N ALA A 132 -21.98 -17.91 10.91
CA ALA A 132 -23.28 -17.31 11.21
C ALA A 132 -23.40 -15.90 10.61
N LEU A 133 -24.12 -15.77 9.49
CA LEU A 133 -24.40 -14.50 8.82
C LEU A 133 -25.79 -13.98 9.26
N THR A 134 -25.85 -13.37 10.44
CA THR A 134 -27.10 -13.07 11.15
C THR A 134 -27.33 -11.56 11.33
N GLU A 135 -28.56 -11.13 11.59
CA GLU A 135 -28.84 -9.75 12.03
C GLU A 135 -28.44 -9.56 13.49
N TYR A 136 -28.82 -10.50 14.36
CA TYR A 136 -28.45 -10.46 15.77
C TYR A 136 -27.23 -11.34 16.04
N SER A 137 -26.35 -10.87 16.92
CA SER A 137 -25.12 -11.59 17.26
C SER A 137 -25.43 -12.96 17.85
N ALA A 138 -24.71 -13.97 17.36
CA ALA A 138 -24.72 -15.32 17.88
C ALA A 138 -23.45 -15.65 18.67
N THR A 139 -22.57 -14.67 18.94
CA THR A 139 -21.25 -14.90 19.55
C THR A 139 -21.36 -15.63 20.89
N ALA A 140 -22.13 -15.10 21.85
CA ALA A 140 -22.28 -15.73 23.17
C ALA A 140 -22.84 -17.17 23.12
N PRO A 141 -23.99 -17.45 22.45
CA PRO A 141 -24.48 -18.83 22.37
C PRO A 141 -23.53 -19.76 21.58
N LEU A 142 -22.77 -19.26 20.60
CA LEU A 142 -21.74 -20.06 19.91
C LEU A 142 -20.56 -20.40 20.83
N ILE A 143 -20.18 -19.51 21.76
CA ILE A 143 -19.18 -19.80 22.79
C ILE A 143 -19.64 -21.00 23.64
N GLU A 144 -20.90 -21.03 24.08
CA GLU A 144 -21.45 -22.16 24.83
C GLU A 144 -21.43 -23.46 24.03
N PHE A 145 -21.72 -23.43 22.72
CA PHE A 145 -21.61 -24.61 21.87
C PHE A 145 -20.16 -25.08 21.72
N VAL A 146 -19.22 -24.19 21.48
CA VAL A 146 -17.79 -24.52 21.35
C VAL A 146 -17.23 -25.12 22.64
N GLN A 147 -17.64 -24.62 23.81
CA GLN A 147 -17.26 -25.21 25.09
C GLN A 147 -17.78 -26.63 25.27
N ARG A 148 -18.99 -26.94 24.78
CA ARG A 148 -19.59 -28.28 24.85
C ARG A 148 -19.08 -29.23 23.76
N TYR A 149 -18.69 -28.71 22.60
CA TYR A 149 -18.24 -29.45 21.43
C TYR A 149 -16.84 -28.96 21.03
N PRO A 150 -15.75 -29.47 21.63
CA PRO A 150 -14.39 -28.94 21.43
C PRO A 150 -13.86 -29.01 19.99
N HIS A 151 -14.47 -29.84 19.14
CA HIS A 151 -14.15 -29.93 17.70
C HIS A 151 -14.77 -28.78 16.89
N LEU A 152 -15.73 -28.05 17.46
CA LEU A 152 -16.41 -26.92 16.83
C LEU A 152 -15.56 -25.66 16.89
N ARG A 153 -15.59 -24.90 15.79
CA ARG A 153 -15.07 -23.54 15.65
C ARG A 153 -16.15 -22.69 14.99
N ALA A 154 -16.30 -21.41 15.37
CA ALA A 154 -17.41 -20.61 14.87
C ALA A 154 -17.04 -19.15 14.58
N ALA A 155 -17.42 -18.65 13.40
CA ALA A 155 -17.40 -17.22 13.11
C ALA A 155 -18.81 -16.65 13.26
N SER A 156 -18.97 -15.67 14.14
CA SER A 156 -20.19 -14.84 14.21
C SER A 156 -20.01 -13.59 13.36
N MET A 157 -21.01 -13.25 12.55
CA MET A 157 -20.94 -12.11 11.63
C MET A 157 -22.19 -11.23 11.78
N PRO A 158 -22.47 -10.69 12.99
CA PRO A 158 -23.67 -9.90 13.24
C PRO A 158 -23.72 -8.67 12.36
N THR A 159 -24.84 -8.45 11.70
CA THR A 159 -25.07 -7.29 10.84
C THR A 159 -24.13 -7.16 9.63
N VAL A 160 -23.27 -8.15 9.35
CA VAL A 160 -22.30 -8.11 8.25
C VAL A 160 -22.99 -7.74 6.94
N THR A 161 -22.37 -6.85 6.16
CA THR A 161 -22.96 -6.38 4.90
C THR A 161 -22.21 -6.95 3.71
N LYS A 162 -22.89 -7.05 2.56
CA LYS A 162 -22.26 -7.50 1.32
C LYS A 162 -21.10 -6.59 0.88
N ALA A 163 -21.15 -5.30 1.25
CA ALA A 163 -20.08 -4.35 0.95
C ALA A 163 -18.76 -4.73 1.62
N MET A 164 -18.81 -5.39 2.78
CA MET A 164 -17.62 -5.80 3.54
C MET A 164 -16.73 -6.79 2.79
N GLU A 165 -17.27 -7.50 1.79
CA GLU A 165 -16.47 -8.33 0.88
C GLU A 165 -15.41 -7.53 0.14
N GLN A 166 -15.61 -6.23 -0.11
CA GLN A 166 -14.65 -5.36 -0.80
C GLN A 166 -13.79 -4.53 0.18
N THR A 167 -13.96 -4.74 1.48
CA THR A 167 -13.26 -4.01 2.54
C THR A 167 -12.68 -5.01 3.54
N ALA A 168 -13.10 -5.04 4.81
CA ALA A 168 -12.47 -5.83 5.86
C ALA A 168 -12.40 -7.34 5.61
N LEU A 169 -13.33 -7.92 4.83
CA LEU A 169 -13.28 -9.35 4.46
C LEU A 169 -12.31 -9.64 3.30
N ALA A 170 -11.89 -8.63 2.53
CA ALA A 170 -10.86 -8.79 1.49
C ALA A 170 -9.43 -8.70 2.02
N ALA A 171 -9.26 -8.44 3.31
CA ALA A 171 -7.96 -8.26 3.94
C ALA A 171 -7.05 -9.48 3.80
N ASP A 172 -5.74 -9.26 3.91
CA ASP A 172 -4.78 -10.34 4.08
C ASP A 172 -4.77 -10.81 5.54
N TYR A 173 -5.59 -11.80 5.87
CA TYR A 173 -5.74 -12.29 7.26
C TYR A 173 -4.44 -12.84 7.86
N GLY A 174 -3.49 -13.32 7.04
CA GLY A 174 -2.16 -13.67 7.53
C GLY A 174 -1.34 -12.45 7.98
N GLU A 175 -1.52 -11.30 7.35
CA GLU A 175 -0.91 -10.04 7.78
C GLU A 175 -1.66 -9.41 8.96
N VAL A 176 -2.99 -9.52 8.99
CA VAL A 176 -3.82 -9.15 10.16
C VAL A 176 -3.33 -9.89 11.40
N ALA A 177 -3.21 -11.22 11.33
CA ALA A 177 -2.74 -12.03 12.45
C ALA A 177 -1.32 -11.69 12.90
N ARG A 178 -0.42 -11.43 11.95
CA ARG A 178 0.93 -10.96 12.28
C ARG A 178 0.92 -9.63 13.05
N LYS A 179 0.07 -8.68 12.65
CA LYS A 179 -0.05 -7.37 13.31
C LYS A 179 -0.69 -7.49 14.69
N CYS A 180 -1.76 -8.28 14.82
CA CYS A 180 -2.40 -8.59 16.10
C CYS A 180 -1.39 -9.19 17.09
N SER A 181 -0.65 -10.23 16.69
CA SER A 181 0.37 -10.86 17.54
C SER A 181 1.42 -9.85 18.07
N ILE A 182 1.87 -8.92 17.23
CA ILE A 182 2.81 -7.85 17.62
C ILE A 182 2.20 -6.91 18.67
N LEU A 183 0.90 -6.62 18.58
CA LEU A 183 0.21 -5.76 19.54
C LEU A 183 -0.04 -6.48 20.86
N VAL A 184 -0.55 -7.71 20.82
CA VAL A 184 -0.80 -8.53 22.02
C VAL A 184 0.46 -8.66 22.86
N GLU A 185 1.60 -9.00 22.25
CA GLU A 185 2.89 -9.11 22.96
C GLU A 185 3.26 -7.82 23.71
N ARG A 186 2.90 -6.65 23.15
CA ARG A 186 3.18 -5.35 23.77
C ARG A 186 2.18 -5.00 24.86
N LEU A 187 0.89 -5.20 24.59
CA LEU A 187 -0.18 -4.92 25.54
C LEU A 187 -0.04 -5.79 26.80
N ASP A 188 0.24 -7.09 26.63
CA ASP A 188 0.39 -8.04 27.74
C ASP A 188 1.54 -7.67 28.71
N ARG A 189 2.55 -6.95 28.20
CA ARG A 189 3.68 -6.47 29.00
C ARG A 189 3.47 -5.07 29.58
N ALA A 190 2.55 -4.30 29.00
CA ALA A 190 2.34 -2.91 29.37
C ALA A 190 1.66 -2.82 30.74
N ILE A 191 2.05 -1.82 31.53
CA ILE A 191 1.38 -1.49 32.80
C ILE A 191 0.44 -0.30 32.63
N SER A 192 0.60 0.47 31.56
CA SER A 192 -0.33 1.56 31.22
C SER A 192 -0.27 1.91 29.74
N ALA A 193 -1.31 2.60 29.28
CA ALA A 193 -1.33 3.27 27.99
C ALA A 193 -1.71 4.76 28.17
N GLU A 194 -0.91 5.66 27.61
CA GLU A 194 -1.17 7.09 27.58
C GLU A 194 -1.60 7.53 26.19
N VAL A 195 -2.76 8.18 26.10
CA VAL A 195 -3.36 8.62 24.84
C VAL A 195 -3.48 10.14 24.83
N GLU A 196 -3.04 10.77 23.76
CA GLU A 196 -3.28 12.17 23.45
C GLU A 196 -4.16 12.29 22.20
N PHE A 197 -5.22 13.09 22.27
CA PHE A 197 -6.16 13.30 21.17
C PHE A 197 -5.89 14.62 20.45
N THR A 198 -6.33 14.74 19.18
CA THR A 198 -6.21 15.99 18.40
C THR A 198 -6.95 17.18 19.01
N THR A 199 -7.89 16.92 19.92
CA THR A 199 -8.63 17.93 20.69
C THR A 199 -7.85 18.48 21.88
N GLY A 200 -6.65 17.94 22.18
CA GLY A 200 -5.82 18.33 23.33
C GLY A 200 -6.14 17.59 24.63
N HIS A 201 -7.20 16.77 24.66
CA HIS A 201 -7.51 15.89 25.78
C HIS A 201 -6.51 14.74 25.89
N ARG A 202 -6.42 14.17 27.09
CA ARG A 202 -5.54 13.05 27.41
C ARG A 202 -6.24 12.02 28.26
N MET A 203 -5.89 10.76 28.05
CA MET A 203 -6.40 9.63 28.81
C MET A 203 -5.25 8.72 29.21
N TYR A 204 -5.23 8.30 30.47
CA TYR A 204 -4.35 7.26 30.98
C TYR A 204 -5.20 6.01 31.25
N PHE A 205 -4.82 4.88 30.67
CA PHE A 205 -5.40 3.57 30.95
C PHE A 205 -4.44 2.78 31.83
N ASP A 206 -4.95 2.29 32.96
CA ASP A 206 -4.25 1.36 33.82
C ASP A 206 -4.38 -0.06 33.27
N LEU A 207 -3.26 -0.69 32.91
CA LEU A 207 -3.24 -2.03 32.30
C LEU A 207 -2.70 -3.09 33.26
N ARG A 208 -2.44 -2.73 34.53
CA ARG A 208 -1.92 -3.67 35.53
C ARG A 208 -2.92 -4.81 35.77
N TYR A 209 -2.42 -5.99 36.08
CA TYR A 209 -3.24 -7.16 36.48
C TYR A 209 -4.21 -7.65 35.39
N ARG A 210 -3.95 -7.30 34.13
CA ARG A 210 -4.78 -7.66 32.98
C ARG A 210 -3.94 -8.39 31.95
N THR A 211 -4.61 -9.16 31.10
CA THR A 211 -4.03 -9.91 30.00
C THR A 211 -4.62 -9.34 28.72
N ALA A 212 -3.80 -9.21 27.68
CA ALA A 212 -4.29 -8.79 26.38
C ALA A 212 -4.92 -9.97 25.63
N GLU A 213 -6.00 -9.70 24.92
CA GLU A 213 -6.74 -10.65 24.10
C GLU A 213 -6.70 -10.22 22.63
N VAL A 214 -7.16 -11.11 21.75
CA VAL A 214 -7.00 -10.95 20.31
C VAL A 214 -8.18 -11.46 19.51
N ASP A 215 -8.55 -10.71 18.48
CA ASP A 215 -9.42 -11.15 17.40
C ASP A 215 -8.65 -11.00 16.08
N ASP A 216 -7.81 -11.99 15.78
CA ASP A 216 -6.91 -12.00 14.62
C ASP A 216 -7.47 -12.70 13.38
N GLY A 217 -8.69 -13.24 13.51
CA GLY A 217 -9.36 -14.01 12.48
C GLY A 217 -8.74 -15.38 12.20
N GLN A 218 -7.98 -15.97 13.13
CA GLN A 218 -7.42 -17.32 12.98
C GLN A 218 -8.28 -18.37 13.72
N LEU A 219 -9.26 -18.95 13.00
CA LEU A 219 -10.04 -20.09 13.48
C LEU A 219 -9.50 -21.41 12.92
N HIS A 220 -8.21 -21.73 13.09
CA HIS A 220 -7.64 -22.97 12.55
C HIS A 220 -7.91 -24.18 13.46
N ALA A 221 -7.83 -25.39 12.91
CA ALA A 221 -8.20 -26.61 13.65
C ALA A 221 -7.22 -26.92 14.79
N ASP A 222 -5.97 -26.52 14.64
CA ASP A 222 -4.87 -26.59 15.60
C ASP A 222 -4.66 -25.29 16.39
N GLY A 223 -5.54 -24.29 16.20
CA GLY A 223 -5.50 -23.04 16.95
C GLY A 223 -5.69 -23.25 18.46
N GLU A 224 -4.91 -22.50 19.24
CA GLU A 224 -5.04 -22.34 20.70
C GLU A 224 -5.93 -21.12 21.00
N GLY A 225 -6.61 -21.11 22.15
CA GLY A 225 -7.48 -20.00 22.56
C GLY A 225 -8.98 -20.20 22.27
N MET A 226 -9.74 -19.10 22.28
CA MET A 226 -11.19 -19.13 22.03
C MET A 226 -11.47 -19.50 20.57
N ARG A 227 -12.29 -20.53 20.36
CA ARG A 227 -12.64 -21.02 19.01
C ARG A 227 -13.88 -20.33 18.43
N VAL A 228 -14.12 -19.10 18.86
CA VAL A 228 -15.17 -18.23 18.34
C VAL A 228 -14.56 -16.86 18.05
N ILE A 229 -14.80 -16.34 16.85
CA ILE A 229 -14.40 -14.98 16.46
C ILE A 229 -15.62 -14.20 15.96
N ASN A 230 -15.50 -12.87 15.96
CA ASN A 230 -16.29 -12.03 15.08
C ASN A 230 -15.58 -11.94 13.73
N LEU A 231 -16.31 -12.03 12.61
CA LEU A 231 -15.74 -11.86 11.27
C LEU A 231 -16.53 -10.78 10.52
N PRO A 232 -15.88 -9.74 9.93
CA PRO A 232 -14.43 -9.50 9.84
C PRO A 232 -13.72 -9.31 11.19
N SER A 233 -12.43 -9.64 11.22
CA SER A 233 -11.57 -9.55 12.41
C SER A 233 -10.44 -8.54 12.19
N GLY A 234 -9.59 -8.40 13.21
CA GLY A 234 -8.32 -7.70 13.12
C GLY A 234 -8.16 -6.64 14.19
N GLU A 235 -8.13 -7.06 15.46
CA GLU A 235 -7.76 -6.20 16.57
C GLU A 235 -6.98 -6.96 17.65
N ALA A 236 -6.33 -6.20 18.52
CA ALA A 236 -5.87 -6.65 19.82
C ALA A 236 -6.47 -5.72 20.87
N TYR A 237 -6.92 -6.27 22.00
CA TYR A 237 -7.61 -5.50 23.01
C TYR A 237 -7.20 -5.91 24.42
N ILE A 238 -7.49 -5.03 25.37
CA ILE A 238 -7.25 -5.27 26.79
C ILE A 238 -8.28 -4.50 27.61
N VAL A 239 -8.86 -5.13 28.62
CA VAL A 239 -9.74 -4.46 29.58
C VAL A 239 -8.85 -3.66 30.55
N PRO A 240 -9.03 -2.33 30.69
CA PRO A 240 -8.33 -1.58 31.71
C PRO A 240 -8.63 -2.13 33.12
N TYR A 241 -7.67 -2.03 34.03
CA TYR A 241 -7.85 -2.49 35.41
C TYR A 241 -8.97 -1.69 36.09
N GLU A 242 -9.94 -2.40 36.68
CA GLU A 242 -11.20 -1.81 37.15
C GLU A 242 -11.15 -1.43 38.64
N GLY A 243 -10.04 -1.76 39.33
CA GLY A 243 -9.83 -1.39 40.73
C GLY A 243 -10.38 -2.41 41.73
N GLU A 244 -10.62 -3.65 41.30
CA GLU A 244 -11.27 -4.67 42.13
C GLU A 244 -10.39 -5.26 43.25
N MET A 245 -9.07 -5.04 43.23
CA MET A 245 -8.17 -5.52 44.30
C MET A 245 -8.11 -4.54 45.46
N GLU A 246 -8.37 -5.05 46.67
CA GLU A 246 -8.35 -4.26 47.90
C GLU A 246 -7.01 -3.53 48.11
N GLY A 247 -7.06 -2.22 48.35
CA GLY A 247 -5.89 -1.36 48.56
C GLY A 247 -5.14 -0.97 47.28
N HIS A 248 -5.61 -1.39 46.10
CA HIS A 248 -5.03 -1.06 44.80
C HIS A 248 -6.10 -0.47 43.87
N PRO A 249 -6.46 0.83 44.01
CA PRO A 249 -7.41 1.46 43.12
C PRO A 249 -6.88 1.50 41.69
N SER A 250 -7.81 1.53 40.73
CA SER A 250 -7.48 1.78 39.33
C SER A 250 -6.85 3.17 39.17
N GLN A 251 -5.85 3.25 38.31
CA GLN A 251 -5.24 4.52 37.91
C GLN A 251 -5.80 5.05 36.59
N THR A 252 -6.81 4.40 36.00
CA THR A 252 -7.44 4.87 34.77
C THR A 252 -8.11 6.22 35.01
N GLU A 253 -7.58 7.28 34.39
CA GLU A 253 -8.05 8.66 34.58
C GLU A 253 -7.82 9.53 33.34
N GLY A 254 -8.60 10.61 33.23
CA GLY A 254 -8.42 11.63 32.21
C GLY A 254 -9.72 12.08 31.56
N THR A 255 -9.63 12.50 30.31
CA THR A 255 -10.80 12.92 29.52
C THR A 255 -10.77 12.28 28.15
N ILE A 256 -11.83 11.56 27.82
CA ILE A 256 -12.00 10.94 26.50
C ILE A 256 -12.97 11.80 25.66
N PRO A 257 -12.51 12.42 24.57
CA PRO A 257 -13.35 13.21 23.68
C PRO A 257 -14.06 12.30 22.67
N MET A 258 -15.34 12.51 22.42
CA MET A 258 -16.06 11.81 21.36
C MET A 258 -16.96 12.77 20.58
N MET A 259 -17.17 12.48 19.30
CA MET A 259 -18.17 13.17 18.51
C MET A 259 -19.52 12.51 18.71
N CYS A 260 -20.48 13.26 19.23
CA CYS A 260 -21.88 12.86 19.15
C CYS A 260 -22.62 13.72 18.13
N ARG A 261 -23.07 13.10 17.03
CA ARG A 261 -23.61 13.83 15.88
C ARG A 261 -22.57 14.86 15.41
N ASN A 262 -22.81 16.15 15.64
CA ASN A 262 -21.89 17.24 15.30
C ASN A 262 -21.39 18.02 16.53
N GLU A 263 -21.60 17.49 17.73
CA GLU A 263 -21.18 18.10 19.00
C GLU A 263 -20.00 17.32 19.58
N LEU A 264 -18.93 18.05 19.95
CA LEU A 264 -17.86 17.48 20.76
C LEU A 264 -18.37 17.29 22.19
N VAL A 265 -18.34 16.04 22.65
CA VAL A 265 -18.66 15.63 24.02
C VAL A 265 -17.38 15.09 24.65
N SER A 266 -17.21 15.24 25.95
CA SER A 266 -16.00 14.79 26.64
C SER A 266 -16.37 14.08 27.93
N LEU A 267 -15.85 12.87 28.13
CA LEU A 267 -16.13 12.06 29.30
C LEU A 267 -14.96 12.16 30.26
N VAL A 268 -15.20 12.67 31.46
CA VAL A 268 -14.20 12.74 32.53
C VAL A 268 -14.21 11.41 33.27
N VAL A 269 -13.05 10.79 33.37
CA VAL A 269 -12.85 9.46 33.96
C VAL A 269 -11.90 9.58 35.14
N GLU A 270 -12.23 8.90 36.24
CA GLU A 270 -11.38 8.74 37.41
C GLU A 270 -11.63 7.34 37.99
N GLU A 271 -10.56 6.64 38.40
CA GLU A 271 -10.61 5.28 38.92
C GLU A 271 -11.45 4.32 38.06
N ASN A 272 -11.24 4.34 36.73
CA ASN A 272 -11.96 3.54 35.73
C ASN A 272 -13.47 3.82 35.61
N ARG A 273 -13.95 4.94 36.16
CA ARG A 273 -15.37 5.32 36.13
C ARG A 273 -15.58 6.66 35.45
N ILE A 274 -16.56 6.73 34.56
CA ILE A 274 -17.06 7.98 34.00
C ILE A 274 -17.73 8.76 35.14
N LEU A 275 -17.14 9.90 35.49
CA LEU A 275 -17.63 10.79 36.55
C LEU A 275 -18.46 11.96 36.02
N GLU A 276 -18.18 12.40 34.80
CA GLU A 276 -18.90 13.52 34.19
C GLU A 276 -18.94 13.37 32.67
N VAL A 277 -20.05 13.79 32.07
CA VAL A 277 -20.17 14.00 30.63
C VAL A 277 -20.25 15.51 30.39
N LEU A 278 -19.23 16.07 29.77
CA LEU A 278 -19.10 17.50 29.45
C LEU A 278 -19.58 17.78 28.02
N GLY A 279 -20.23 18.92 27.84
CA GLY A 279 -20.70 19.40 26.54
C GLY A 279 -21.97 20.25 26.68
N PRO A 280 -22.10 21.36 25.94
CA PRO A 280 -23.20 22.31 26.15
C PRO A 280 -24.51 21.92 25.43
N GLY A 281 -24.46 20.96 24.51
CA GLY A 281 -25.56 20.65 23.60
C GLY A 281 -26.48 19.52 24.06
N GLY A 282 -27.54 19.32 23.29
CA GLY A 282 -28.58 18.32 23.61
C GLY A 282 -28.06 16.89 23.57
N CYS A 283 -27.02 16.59 22.77
CA CYS A 283 -26.45 15.25 22.80
C CYS A 283 -25.71 14.98 24.11
N ALA A 284 -24.89 15.92 24.60
CA ALA A 284 -24.20 15.75 25.88
C ALA A 284 -25.20 15.52 27.02
N ALA A 285 -26.35 16.21 27.00
CA ALA A 285 -27.43 15.99 27.94
C ALA A 285 -28.02 14.56 27.87
N GLY A 286 -28.35 14.08 26.67
CA GLY A 286 -28.88 12.73 26.48
C GLY A 286 -27.87 11.63 26.82
N LEU A 287 -26.60 11.82 26.47
CA LEU A 287 -25.55 10.85 26.82
C LEU A 287 -25.31 10.80 28.34
N ARG A 288 -25.38 11.95 29.02
CA ARG A 288 -25.32 12.01 30.48
C ARG A 288 -26.49 11.25 31.10
N GLU A 289 -27.71 11.50 30.66
CA GLU A 289 -28.87 10.76 31.15
C GLU A 289 -28.71 9.25 30.91
N TYR A 290 -28.27 8.84 29.72
CA TYR A 290 -28.04 7.44 29.38
C TYR A 290 -26.96 6.76 30.24
N ILE A 291 -25.78 7.36 30.39
CA ILE A 291 -24.68 6.78 31.17
C ILE A 291 -25.01 6.74 32.66
N PHE A 292 -25.56 7.82 33.22
CA PHE A 292 -25.86 7.91 34.66
C PHE A 292 -27.17 7.24 35.07
N GLN A 293 -27.91 6.65 34.13
CA GLN A 293 -29.05 5.81 34.43
C GLN A 293 -28.64 4.51 35.14
N ASP A 294 -27.39 4.06 34.96
CA ASP A 294 -26.89 2.81 35.52
C ASP A 294 -25.42 2.92 35.91
N GLU A 295 -25.06 2.45 37.12
CA GLU A 295 -23.68 2.50 37.59
C GLU A 295 -22.73 1.62 36.78
N ALA A 296 -23.21 0.52 36.18
CA ALA A 296 -22.40 -0.36 35.36
C ALA A 296 -22.01 0.29 34.01
N ARG A 297 -22.85 1.17 33.46
CA ARG A 297 -22.55 1.94 32.22
C ARG A 297 -21.40 2.92 32.39
N ARG A 298 -20.99 3.22 33.62
CA ARG A 298 -19.90 4.15 33.90
C ARG A 298 -18.52 3.49 33.80
N ASN A 299 -18.45 2.17 33.73
CA ASN A 299 -17.21 1.41 33.67
C ASN A 299 -16.50 1.60 32.32
N ILE A 300 -15.18 1.82 32.32
CA ILE A 300 -14.37 1.70 31.10
C ILE A 300 -14.08 0.22 30.87
N ALA A 301 -14.62 -0.32 29.78
CA ALA A 301 -14.71 -1.75 29.54
C ALA A 301 -13.60 -2.28 28.63
N GLU A 302 -12.99 -1.45 27.78
CA GLU A 302 -12.02 -1.91 26.79
C GLU A 302 -11.12 -0.79 26.29
N LEU A 303 -9.85 -1.13 26.05
CA LEU A 303 -8.95 -0.43 25.13
C LEU A 303 -8.63 -1.39 23.97
N GLY A 304 -9.12 -1.06 22.77
CA GLY A 304 -8.94 -1.89 21.59
C GLY A 304 -8.16 -1.21 20.48
N LEU A 305 -7.40 -2.01 19.73
CA LEU A 305 -6.44 -1.58 18.71
C LEU A 305 -6.67 -2.35 17.40
N GLY A 306 -7.44 -1.77 16.49
CA GLY A 306 -7.72 -2.34 15.16
C GLY A 306 -6.49 -2.29 14.25
N VAL A 307 -6.34 -3.27 13.35
CA VAL A 307 -5.19 -3.43 12.44
C VAL A 307 -5.55 -3.83 11.01
N ASN A 308 -6.83 -3.99 10.70
CA ASN A 308 -7.30 -4.44 9.40
C ASN A 308 -7.24 -3.29 8.37
N ASP A 309 -6.16 -3.22 7.58
CA ASP A 309 -5.93 -2.14 6.61
C ASP A 309 -7.03 -1.98 5.53
N ALA A 310 -7.87 -3.00 5.34
CA ALA A 310 -8.96 -2.96 4.37
C ALA A 310 -10.30 -2.53 4.99
N ALA A 311 -10.42 -2.51 6.32
CA ALA A 311 -11.61 -2.07 7.01
C ALA A 311 -11.84 -0.56 6.83
N VAL A 312 -13.10 -0.16 6.84
CA VAL A 312 -13.53 1.23 6.66
C VAL A 312 -14.64 1.59 7.64
N VAL A 313 -14.66 2.84 8.11
CA VAL A 313 -15.71 3.32 9.02
C VAL A 313 -16.99 3.61 8.24
N THR A 314 -18.05 2.86 8.53
CA THR A 314 -19.37 2.97 7.90
C THR A 314 -20.51 3.21 8.88
N GLY A 315 -20.22 3.15 10.18
CA GLY A 315 -21.22 3.14 11.25
C GLY A 315 -21.68 1.74 11.63
N ASN A 316 -21.03 0.70 11.11
CA ASN A 316 -21.21 -0.68 11.54
C ASN A 316 -20.03 -1.08 12.43
N VAL A 317 -20.28 -1.16 13.73
CA VAL A 317 -19.25 -1.44 14.75
C VAL A 317 -18.41 -2.69 14.42
N LEU A 318 -19.03 -3.74 13.88
CA LEU A 318 -18.33 -4.99 13.49
C LEU A 318 -17.12 -4.74 12.58
N GLU A 319 -17.20 -3.76 11.68
CA GLU A 319 -16.09 -3.39 10.80
C GLU A 319 -15.32 -2.18 11.34
N ASP A 320 -16.03 -1.19 11.87
CA ASP A 320 -15.44 0.08 12.31
C ASP A 320 -14.35 -0.15 13.36
N GLU A 321 -14.54 -1.08 14.31
CA GLU A 321 -13.58 -1.39 15.39
C GLU A 321 -12.26 -2.01 14.86
N LYS A 322 -12.32 -2.67 13.70
CA LYS A 322 -11.17 -3.34 13.07
C LYS A 322 -10.28 -2.38 12.28
N VAL A 323 -10.74 -1.16 12.02
CA VAL A 323 -9.99 -0.13 11.28
C VAL A 323 -8.66 0.18 11.99
N PRO A 324 -7.54 0.40 11.27
CA PRO A 324 -6.27 0.72 11.90
C PRO A 324 -6.36 1.97 12.79
N GLY A 325 -6.21 1.79 14.09
CA GLY A 325 -6.35 2.85 15.07
C GLY A 325 -6.77 2.33 16.44
N MET A 326 -7.14 3.27 17.30
CA MET A 326 -7.65 2.98 18.64
C MET A 326 -9.17 3.03 18.64
N HIS A 327 -9.80 2.15 19.41
CA HIS A 327 -11.14 2.32 19.93
C HIS A 327 -11.14 2.06 21.44
N TRP A 328 -12.24 2.36 22.10
CA TRP A 328 -12.48 2.01 23.51
C TRP A 328 -13.96 1.79 23.72
N ALA A 329 -14.29 1.08 24.81
CA ALA A 329 -15.66 0.82 25.18
C ALA A 329 -15.98 1.17 26.64
N PHE A 330 -17.27 1.34 26.92
CA PHE A 330 -17.79 1.42 28.28
C PHE A 330 -18.93 0.42 28.52
N GLY A 331 -19.14 0.05 29.78
CA GLY A 331 -20.18 -0.88 30.23
C GLY A 331 -19.65 -2.27 30.60
N LEU A 332 -20.26 -3.29 30.02
CA LEU A 332 -20.01 -4.71 30.28
C LEU A 332 -18.59 -5.11 29.84
N SER A 333 -17.85 -5.82 30.70
CA SER A 333 -16.45 -6.19 30.44
C SER A 333 -16.09 -7.64 30.84
N GLU A 334 -16.94 -8.35 31.59
CA GLU A 334 -16.64 -9.69 32.11
C GLU A 334 -16.22 -10.68 31.03
N ALA A 335 -16.92 -10.71 29.89
CA ALA A 335 -16.62 -11.60 28.77
C ALA A 335 -15.27 -11.30 28.08
N LEU A 336 -14.70 -10.12 28.32
CA LEU A 336 -13.42 -9.65 27.77
C LEU A 336 -12.27 -9.73 28.78
N GLY A 337 -12.53 -10.22 30.00
CA GLY A 337 -11.55 -10.33 31.08
C GLY A 337 -11.64 -9.26 32.18
N GLY A 338 -12.71 -8.45 32.18
CA GLY A 338 -13.05 -7.53 33.26
C GLY A 338 -13.88 -8.18 34.38
N THR A 339 -14.47 -7.36 35.24
CA THR A 339 -15.30 -7.79 36.39
C THR A 339 -16.75 -7.33 36.33
N VAL A 340 -17.09 -6.36 35.47
CA VAL A 340 -18.46 -5.89 35.32
C VAL A 340 -19.24 -6.86 34.44
N GLY A 341 -20.13 -7.62 35.07
CA GLY A 341 -21.01 -8.61 34.49
C GLY A 341 -22.43 -8.10 34.24
N VAL A 342 -23.30 -8.95 33.69
CA VAL A 342 -24.71 -8.61 33.41
C VAL A 342 -25.47 -8.31 34.71
N ASP A 343 -25.12 -9.00 35.80
CA ASP A 343 -25.78 -8.87 37.10
C ASP A 343 -25.44 -7.55 37.82
N ASP A 344 -24.42 -6.81 37.37
CA ASP A 344 -24.07 -5.49 37.92
C ASP A 344 -24.96 -4.36 37.38
N PHE A 345 -25.68 -4.62 36.28
CA PHE A 345 -26.64 -3.67 35.73
C PHE A 345 -27.93 -3.68 36.55
N SER A 346 -28.47 -2.50 36.84
CA SER A 346 -29.69 -2.33 37.62
C SER A 346 -30.97 -2.80 36.90
N ASP A 347 -30.92 -2.89 35.57
CA ASP A 347 -32.01 -3.38 34.72
C ASP A 347 -31.42 -4.12 33.49
N PRO A 348 -31.96 -5.29 33.09
CA PRO A 348 -31.48 -6.02 31.90
C PRO A 348 -31.52 -5.21 30.60
N SER A 349 -32.44 -4.24 30.47
CA SER A 349 -32.50 -3.32 29.33
C SER A 349 -31.38 -2.29 29.33
N HIS A 350 -30.63 -2.17 30.44
CA HIS A 350 -29.51 -1.25 30.56
C HIS A 350 -28.19 -1.80 30.06
N VAL A 351 -28.07 -3.14 29.98
CA VAL A 351 -26.87 -3.87 29.58
C VAL A 351 -26.35 -3.34 28.24
N VAL A 352 -25.08 -2.92 28.25
CA VAL A 352 -24.42 -2.37 27.07
C VAL A 352 -22.93 -2.63 27.14
N HIS A 353 -22.35 -2.91 25.99
CA HIS A 353 -20.95 -2.71 25.69
C HIS A 353 -20.93 -1.80 24.45
N ARG A 354 -20.28 -0.63 24.53
CA ARG A 354 -20.36 0.36 23.47
C ARG A 354 -19.00 0.92 23.06
N ASP A 355 -18.61 0.57 21.86
CA ASP A 355 -17.39 1.00 21.20
C ASP A 355 -17.46 2.41 20.61
N ILE A 356 -16.33 3.10 20.72
CA ILE A 356 -16.08 4.41 20.13
C ILE A 356 -14.71 4.37 19.45
N VAL A 357 -14.71 4.56 18.13
CA VAL A 357 -13.54 4.37 17.26
C VAL A 357 -12.87 5.71 16.89
N TYR A 358 -11.54 5.73 16.86
CA TYR A 358 -10.69 6.85 16.47
C TYR A 358 -9.81 6.47 15.26
N PRO A 359 -10.40 6.38 14.06
CA PRO A 359 -9.65 6.03 12.85
C PRO A 359 -8.74 7.19 12.43
N LYS A 360 -7.68 6.88 11.68
CA LYS A 360 -6.89 7.90 10.98
C LYS A 360 -7.78 8.69 10.01
N GLY A 361 -7.65 10.02 10.00
CA GLY A 361 -8.50 10.90 9.18
C GLY A 361 -9.91 11.11 9.73
N GLY A 362 -10.22 10.57 10.92
CA GLY A 362 -11.49 10.79 11.60
C GLY A 362 -11.64 12.21 12.16
N LEU A 363 -12.84 12.52 12.67
CA LEU A 363 -13.12 13.84 13.27
C LEU A 363 -12.27 14.12 14.52
N ILE A 364 -11.92 13.07 15.26
CA ILE A 364 -10.98 13.09 16.37
C ILE A 364 -9.99 11.96 16.08
N GLU A 365 -8.70 12.26 16.16
CA GLU A 365 -7.65 11.27 15.97
C GLU A 365 -6.81 11.15 17.24
N VAL A 366 -6.18 9.99 17.38
CA VAL A 366 -5.12 9.78 18.35
C VAL A 366 -3.83 10.41 17.82
N VAL A 367 -3.39 11.48 18.46
CA VAL A 367 -2.11 12.13 18.19
C VAL A 367 -0.97 11.22 18.61
N SER A 368 -1.06 10.62 19.79
CA SER A 368 -0.04 9.73 20.35
C SER A 368 -0.69 8.67 21.21
N LEU A 369 -0.23 7.42 21.08
CA LEU A 369 -0.47 6.35 22.05
C LEU A 369 0.86 5.75 22.49
N VAL A 370 1.17 5.87 23.78
CA VAL A 370 2.41 5.39 24.38
C VAL A 370 2.09 4.26 25.35
N LEU A 371 2.74 3.12 25.18
CA LEU A 371 2.72 2.04 26.17
C LEU A 371 3.89 2.21 27.14
N ASN A 372 3.61 2.11 28.44
CA ASN A 372 4.63 2.13 29.48
C ASN A 372 4.81 0.73 30.08
N TYR A 373 6.06 0.36 30.34
CA TYR A 373 6.42 -0.97 30.84
C TYR A 373 6.97 -0.93 32.27
N LYS A 374 6.89 -2.07 32.95
CA LYS A 374 7.33 -2.23 34.34
C LYS A 374 8.83 -1.95 34.56
N ASP A 375 9.65 -2.08 33.53
CA ASP A 375 11.09 -1.78 33.58
C ASP A 375 11.43 -0.29 33.43
N GLY A 376 10.41 0.57 33.30
CA GLY A 376 10.55 2.02 33.13
C GLY A 376 10.78 2.46 31.68
N THR A 377 10.76 1.53 30.73
CA THR A 377 10.78 1.86 29.29
C THR A 377 9.38 2.21 28.78
N SER A 378 9.33 2.94 27.66
CA SER A 378 8.08 3.32 26.98
C SER A 378 8.23 3.21 25.47
N GLU A 379 7.15 2.86 24.75
CA GLU A 379 7.10 2.76 23.29
C GLU A 379 5.89 3.54 22.75
N GLU A 380 6.13 4.54 21.88
CA GLU A 380 5.06 5.23 21.14
C GLU A 380 4.62 4.33 19.97
N ILE A 381 3.44 3.70 20.10
CA ILE A 381 2.97 2.72 19.11
C ILE A 381 2.08 3.33 18.04
N ILE A 382 1.37 4.43 18.35
CA ILE A 382 0.57 5.20 17.38
C ILE A 382 1.04 6.66 17.43
N ARG A 383 1.20 7.28 16.25
CA ARG A 383 1.48 8.71 16.11
C ARG A 383 0.75 9.29 14.90
N TYR A 384 -0.14 10.26 15.14
CA TYR A 384 -1.05 10.86 14.16
C TYR A 384 -1.89 9.79 13.42
N GLY A 385 -2.57 8.95 14.20
CA GLY A 385 -3.41 7.86 13.68
C GLY A 385 -2.67 6.71 13.00
N GLU A 386 -1.33 6.73 12.91
CA GLU A 386 -0.55 5.67 12.27
C GLU A 386 0.25 4.82 13.25
N TYR A 387 0.23 3.50 13.06
CA TYR A 387 1.10 2.58 13.79
C TYR A 387 2.59 2.77 13.41
N ARG A 388 3.46 2.78 14.42
CA ARG A 388 4.93 2.92 14.28
C ARG A 388 5.68 1.60 14.39
N ILE A 389 5.00 0.54 14.81
CA ILE A 389 5.61 -0.74 15.21
C ILE A 389 5.56 -1.83 14.13
N PHE A 390 4.72 -1.67 13.10
CA PHE A 390 4.64 -2.62 12.00
C PHE A 390 5.75 -2.33 10.97
N LYS A 391 6.91 -2.97 11.13
CA LYS A 391 7.97 -2.91 10.12
C LYS A 391 7.56 -3.72 8.88
N SER A 392 7.80 -3.18 7.68
CA SER A 392 7.63 -3.93 6.44
C SER A 392 8.63 -5.09 6.34
N LYS A 393 8.29 -6.15 5.60
CA LYS A 393 9.15 -7.35 5.41
C LYS A 393 10.52 -7.07 4.76
N LEU A 394 10.74 -5.85 4.24
CA LEU A 394 12.02 -5.44 3.67
C LEU A 394 12.83 -4.67 4.72
N PRO A 395 14.13 -4.99 4.93
CA PRO A 395 14.97 -4.34 5.94
C PRO A 395 15.27 -2.85 5.64
N PHE A 396 14.72 -2.30 4.55
CA PHE A 396 14.92 -0.93 4.11
C PHE A 396 13.56 -0.31 3.77
N SER A 397 13.23 0.85 4.36
CA SER A 397 12.11 1.65 3.87
C SER A 397 12.46 2.28 2.52
N PHE A 398 11.45 2.75 1.79
CA PHE A 398 11.64 3.52 0.56
C PHE A 398 12.60 4.70 0.76
N ASP A 399 12.53 5.38 1.91
CA ASP A 399 13.42 6.50 2.23
C ASP A 399 14.88 6.07 2.30
N HIS A 400 15.17 4.88 2.84
CA HIS A 400 16.52 4.34 2.88
C HIS A 400 17.05 4.08 1.47
N LEU A 401 16.23 3.53 0.59
CA LEU A 401 16.58 3.33 -0.83
C LEU A 401 16.85 4.67 -1.52
N LEU A 402 15.99 5.65 -1.32
CA LEU A 402 16.06 6.96 -1.94
C LEU A 402 17.30 7.73 -1.50
N VAL A 403 17.56 7.80 -0.19
CA VAL A 403 18.77 8.43 0.37
C VAL A 403 20.02 7.74 -0.15
N THR A 404 20.02 6.41 -0.18
CA THR A 404 21.15 5.63 -0.74
C THR A 404 21.39 5.97 -2.21
N TRP A 405 20.33 6.05 -3.02
CA TRP A 405 20.42 6.43 -4.43
C TRP A 405 21.00 7.83 -4.64
N LEU A 406 20.54 8.81 -3.85
CA LEU A 406 21.04 10.19 -3.92
C LEU A 406 22.51 10.30 -3.52
N LEU A 407 22.93 9.61 -2.45
CA LEU A 407 24.32 9.57 -2.01
C LEU A 407 25.23 8.92 -3.08
N LEU A 408 24.80 7.80 -3.67
CA LEU A 408 25.52 7.14 -4.75
C LEU A 408 25.61 8.02 -6.00
N THR A 409 24.56 8.77 -6.31
CA THR A 409 24.52 9.72 -7.42
C THR A 409 25.50 10.87 -7.18
N ALA A 410 25.48 11.50 -5.99
CA ALA A 410 26.39 12.57 -5.62
C ALA A 410 27.86 12.10 -5.65
N GLY A 411 28.14 10.90 -5.13
CA GLY A 411 29.46 10.27 -5.21
C GLY A 411 29.90 9.99 -6.65
N SER A 412 29.00 9.47 -7.49
CA SER A 412 29.25 9.20 -8.90
C SER A 412 29.58 10.48 -9.68
N MET A 413 28.77 11.52 -9.51
CA MET A 413 28.97 12.84 -10.12
C MET A 413 30.32 13.45 -9.71
N SER A 414 30.63 13.42 -8.41
CA SER A 414 31.87 13.98 -7.86
C SER A 414 33.09 13.24 -8.41
N PHE A 415 33.04 11.91 -8.44
CA PHE A 415 34.11 11.10 -9.01
C PHE A 415 34.34 11.43 -10.50
N VAL A 416 33.28 11.45 -11.30
CA VAL A 416 33.38 11.72 -12.75
C VAL A 416 33.92 13.13 -13.02
N ALA A 417 33.48 14.14 -12.25
CA ALA A 417 33.99 15.50 -12.37
C ALA A 417 35.49 15.59 -12.07
N ILE A 418 35.96 14.95 -10.97
CA ILE A 418 37.38 14.93 -10.58
C ILE A 418 38.23 14.21 -11.63
N ASP A 419 37.75 13.06 -12.13
CA ASP A 419 38.48 12.25 -13.11
C ASP A 419 38.62 12.98 -14.46
N LEU A 420 37.57 13.65 -14.91
CA LEU A 420 37.57 14.46 -16.13
C LEU A 420 38.45 15.70 -16.03
N GLU A 421 38.61 16.28 -14.85
CA GLU A 421 39.51 17.43 -14.69
C GLU A 421 40.98 17.05 -14.88
N ARG A 422 41.31 15.78 -14.65
CA ARG A 422 42.64 15.21 -14.93
C ARG A 422 42.84 14.85 -16.41
N ASP A 423 41.77 14.78 -17.20
CA ASP A 423 41.83 14.49 -18.63
C ASP A 423 42.03 15.77 -19.45
N LYS A 424 43.25 15.97 -19.95
CA LYS A 424 43.63 17.12 -20.78
C LYS A 424 43.01 17.10 -22.19
N HIS A 425 42.44 15.98 -22.63
CA HIS A 425 41.81 15.83 -23.94
C HIS A 425 40.29 16.03 -23.91
N ALA A 426 39.69 16.11 -22.72
CA ALA A 426 38.26 16.33 -22.56
C ALA A 426 37.91 17.81 -22.80
N THR A 427 37.12 18.09 -23.85
CA THR A 427 36.58 19.44 -24.07
C THR A 427 35.53 19.78 -23.00
N TRP A 428 35.28 21.07 -22.79
CA TRP A 428 34.27 21.53 -21.82
C TRP A 428 32.90 20.87 -22.03
N GLY A 429 32.45 20.73 -23.28
CA GLY A 429 31.17 20.06 -23.59
C GLY A 429 31.15 18.58 -23.24
N VAL A 430 32.27 17.87 -23.41
CA VAL A 430 32.39 16.45 -23.00
C VAL A 430 32.39 16.34 -21.48
N LYS A 431 33.07 17.26 -20.78
CA LYS A 431 33.07 17.29 -19.32
C LYS A 431 31.66 17.50 -18.77
N PHE A 432 30.97 18.52 -19.28
CA PHE A 432 29.58 18.81 -18.91
C PHE A 432 28.65 17.62 -19.15
N ALA A 433 28.71 17.01 -20.33
CA ALA A 433 27.83 15.91 -20.67
C ALA A 433 27.99 14.69 -19.76
N TRP A 434 29.21 14.30 -19.41
CA TRP A 434 29.45 13.15 -18.54
C TRP A 434 29.10 13.40 -17.07
N VAL A 435 29.30 14.63 -16.58
CA VAL A 435 28.78 15.03 -15.26
C VAL A 435 27.25 14.97 -15.28
N TRP A 436 26.61 15.52 -16.31
CA TRP A 436 25.15 15.47 -16.46
C TRP A 436 24.59 14.05 -16.59
N ILE A 437 25.25 13.16 -17.35
CA ILE A 437 24.90 11.74 -17.43
C ILE A 437 24.99 11.08 -16.05
N SER A 438 25.98 11.45 -15.23
CA SER A 438 26.16 10.90 -13.89
C SER A 438 25.09 11.38 -12.90
N VAL A 439 24.56 12.59 -13.11
CA VAL A 439 23.34 13.06 -12.42
C VAL A 439 22.18 12.14 -12.85
N ILE A 440 21.79 12.17 -14.12
CA ILE A 440 20.59 11.47 -14.60
C ILE A 440 20.58 9.96 -14.35
N PHE A 441 21.72 9.28 -14.46
CA PHE A 441 21.80 7.82 -14.33
C PHE A 441 22.40 7.34 -13.00
N GLY A 442 22.80 8.25 -12.11
CA GLY A 442 23.46 7.90 -10.85
C GLY A 442 24.63 6.94 -11.04
N LEU A 443 24.62 5.84 -10.27
CA LEU A 443 25.67 4.81 -10.33
C LEU A 443 25.75 4.11 -11.69
N LEU A 444 24.63 3.97 -12.42
CA LEU A 444 24.66 3.42 -13.78
C LEU A 444 25.43 4.33 -14.73
N GLY A 445 25.30 5.65 -14.56
CA GLY A 445 26.06 6.65 -15.30
C GLY A 445 27.57 6.47 -15.10
N LEU A 446 28.00 6.25 -13.85
CA LEU A 446 29.40 5.96 -13.52
C LEU A 446 29.92 4.68 -14.17
N VAL A 447 29.13 3.59 -14.13
CA VAL A 447 29.50 2.32 -14.78
C VAL A 447 29.64 2.52 -16.30
N VAL A 448 28.71 3.24 -16.92
CA VAL A 448 28.77 3.55 -18.35
C VAL A 448 29.95 4.46 -18.66
N TYR A 449 30.26 5.45 -17.82
CA TYR A 449 31.45 6.31 -17.96
C TYR A 449 32.73 5.46 -17.99
N PHE A 450 32.91 4.55 -17.02
CA PHE A 450 34.07 3.67 -16.98
C PHE A 450 34.20 2.81 -18.23
N LEU A 451 33.10 2.16 -18.63
CA LEU A 451 33.11 1.22 -19.74
C LEU A 451 33.26 1.94 -21.08
N SER A 452 32.49 2.99 -21.29
CA SER A 452 32.35 3.57 -22.61
C SER A 452 33.28 4.75 -22.85
N TYR A 453 33.76 5.47 -21.83
CA TYR A 453 34.63 6.63 -22.02
C TYR A 453 36.04 6.46 -21.44
N GLN A 454 36.16 6.21 -20.13
CA GLN A 454 37.46 6.22 -19.47
C GLN A 454 38.37 5.08 -19.96
N LYS A 455 37.84 3.84 -20.00
CA LYS A 455 38.63 2.66 -20.38
C LYS A 455 39.14 2.73 -21.83
N PRO A 456 38.33 3.09 -22.85
CA PRO A 456 38.84 3.30 -24.22
C PRO A 456 39.94 4.34 -24.30
N GLN A 457 39.79 5.49 -23.64
CA GLN A 457 40.78 6.58 -23.68
C GLN A 457 42.13 6.19 -23.05
N ARG A 458 42.13 5.33 -22.03
CA ARG A 458 43.34 4.87 -21.33
C ARG A 458 43.95 3.57 -21.89
N SER A 459 43.20 2.85 -22.73
CA SER A 459 43.65 1.57 -23.29
C SER A 459 44.60 1.78 -24.46
N ARG A 460 45.61 0.91 -24.60
CA ARG A 460 46.46 0.82 -25.80
C ARG A 460 45.98 -0.22 -26.81
N ASP A 461 44.98 -1.03 -26.46
CA ASP A 461 44.41 -2.08 -27.33
C ASP A 461 43.40 -1.47 -28.32
N PRO A 462 43.65 -1.52 -29.65
CA PRO A 462 42.73 -1.02 -30.67
C PRO A 462 41.36 -1.69 -30.65
N LYS A 463 41.26 -2.96 -30.20
CA LYS A 463 39.98 -3.68 -30.07
C LYS A 463 39.11 -3.13 -28.95
N VAL A 464 39.72 -2.63 -27.88
CA VAL A 464 39.01 -1.99 -26.77
C VAL A 464 38.58 -0.57 -27.16
N GLN A 465 39.45 0.14 -27.87
CA GLN A 465 39.22 1.48 -28.36
C GLN A 465 38.06 1.53 -29.38
N SER A 466 38.07 0.69 -30.40
CA SER A 466 37.09 0.72 -31.51
C SER A 466 35.82 -0.12 -31.30
N ALA A 467 35.60 -0.67 -30.09
CA ALA A 467 34.49 -1.59 -29.82
C ALA A 467 33.11 -0.96 -30.07
N GLY A 468 32.40 -1.44 -31.09
CA GLY A 468 31.11 -0.88 -31.50
C GLY A 468 30.05 -0.83 -30.40
N TRP A 469 29.97 -1.83 -29.52
CA TRP A 469 28.99 -1.81 -28.43
C TRP A 469 29.26 -0.71 -27.38
N ARG A 470 30.53 -0.35 -27.14
CA ARG A 470 30.90 0.75 -26.22
C ARG A 470 30.50 2.10 -26.80
N ARG A 471 30.74 2.29 -28.10
CA ARG A 471 30.31 3.49 -28.86
C ARG A 471 28.79 3.62 -28.88
N ALA A 472 28.06 2.53 -29.12
CA ALA A 472 26.60 2.53 -29.08
C ALA A 472 26.08 2.92 -27.69
N LEU A 473 26.67 2.32 -26.64
CA LEU A 473 26.30 2.59 -25.25
C LEU A 473 26.55 4.06 -24.86
N SER A 474 27.73 4.61 -25.20
CA SER A 474 28.05 6.02 -24.97
C SER A 474 27.06 6.94 -25.69
N ALA A 475 26.73 6.62 -26.94
CA ALA A 475 25.81 7.44 -27.71
C ALA A 475 24.39 7.42 -27.15
N THR A 476 23.96 6.25 -26.65
CA THR A 476 22.65 6.10 -26.02
C THR A 476 22.52 6.97 -24.79
N VAL A 477 23.43 6.85 -23.81
CA VAL A 477 23.31 7.63 -22.57
C VAL A 477 23.45 9.13 -22.81
N TYR A 478 24.27 9.53 -23.79
CA TYR A 478 24.43 10.93 -24.16
C TYR A 478 23.13 11.52 -24.73
N THR A 479 22.54 10.83 -25.70
CA THR A 479 21.27 11.24 -26.31
C THR A 479 20.14 11.24 -25.28
N THR A 480 20.02 10.19 -24.47
CA THR A 480 18.97 10.10 -23.46
C THR A 480 19.12 11.16 -22.37
N ALA A 481 20.34 11.50 -21.95
CA ALA A 481 20.57 12.57 -20.98
C ALA A 481 20.15 13.95 -21.52
N GLY A 482 20.38 14.23 -22.81
CA GLY A 482 19.93 15.47 -23.44
C GLY A 482 18.40 15.58 -23.51
N ILE A 483 17.73 14.48 -23.83
CA ILE A 483 16.26 14.39 -23.85
C ILE A 483 15.68 14.50 -22.44
N ALA A 484 16.34 13.88 -21.43
CA ALA A 484 15.95 13.99 -20.03
C ALA A 484 15.98 15.46 -19.53
N LEU A 485 16.95 16.26 -19.95
CA LEU A 485 16.95 17.70 -19.64
C LEU A 485 15.71 18.39 -20.20
N GLY A 486 15.32 18.08 -21.44
CA GLY A 486 14.12 18.64 -22.03
C GLY A 486 12.84 18.18 -21.31
N MET A 487 12.80 16.94 -20.83
CA MET A 487 11.68 16.44 -20.01
C MET A 487 11.58 17.18 -18.66
N ILE A 488 12.70 17.52 -18.04
CA ILE A 488 12.73 18.36 -16.84
C ILE A 488 12.15 19.75 -17.15
N LEU A 489 12.51 20.35 -18.28
CA LEU A 489 11.95 21.64 -18.71
C LEU A 489 10.44 21.56 -18.97
N VAL A 490 9.96 20.46 -19.57
CA VAL A 490 8.52 20.20 -19.72
C VAL A 490 7.85 20.19 -18.35
N GLN A 491 8.42 19.49 -17.38
CA GLN A 491 7.88 19.44 -16.02
C GLN A 491 7.81 20.84 -15.39
N VAL A 492 8.87 21.65 -15.50
CA VAL A 492 8.85 23.03 -15.01
C VAL A 492 7.70 23.81 -15.66
N ILE A 493 7.57 23.75 -16.99
CA ILE A 493 6.52 24.46 -17.73
C ILE A 493 5.12 24.02 -17.27
N PHE A 494 4.87 22.72 -17.15
CA PHE A 494 3.58 22.18 -16.70
C PHE A 494 3.21 22.65 -15.29
N ASN A 495 4.19 22.92 -14.42
CA ASN A 495 3.95 23.34 -13.04
C ASN A 495 3.96 24.85 -12.83
N THR A 496 4.62 25.63 -13.70
CA THR A 496 4.79 27.07 -13.49
C THR A 496 4.05 27.94 -14.48
N ALA A 497 3.61 27.39 -15.62
CA ALA A 497 3.01 28.19 -16.69
C ALA A 497 1.47 28.12 -16.65
N PRO A 498 0.78 29.22 -16.29
CA PRO A 498 -0.68 29.20 -16.09
C PRO A 498 -1.49 28.78 -17.33
N PHE A 499 -0.97 29.05 -18.53
CA PHE A 499 -1.65 28.66 -19.77
C PHE A 499 -1.74 27.14 -19.96
N MET A 500 -0.96 26.36 -19.19
CA MET A 500 -0.97 24.90 -19.28
C MET A 500 -2.27 24.31 -18.76
N ASP A 501 -2.93 24.97 -17.81
CA ASP A 501 -4.21 24.52 -17.26
C ASP A 501 -5.30 24.47 -18.35
N GLU A 502 -5.31 25.46 -19.24
CA GLU A 502 -6.26 25.56 -20.36
C GLU A 502 -5.76 24.91 -21.66
N ALA A 503 -4.52 24.43 -21.70
CA ALA A 503 -3.92 23.88 -22.92
C ALA A 503 -4.63 22.59 -23.36
N SER A 504 -5.00 22.53 -24.63
CA SER A 504 -5.61 21.33 -25.23
C SER A 504 -4.66 20.12 -25.18
N PRO A 505 -5.18 18.88 -25.21
CA PRO A 505 -4.34 17.67 -25.23
C PRO A 505 -3.30 17.66 -26.36
N VAL A 506 -3.63 18.25 -27.52
CA VAL A 506 -2.71 18.39 -28.65
C VAL A 506 -1.55 19.30 -28.32
N ILE A 507 -1.80 20.45 -27.69
CA ILE A 507 -0.76 21.40 -27.27
C ILE A 507 0.15 20.75 -26.22
N ARG A 508 -0.43 20.09 -25.22
CA ARG A 508 0.32 19.37 -24.18
C ARG A 508 1.24 18.30 -24.79
N PHE A 509 0.72 17.51 -25.74
CA PHE A 509 1.51 16.53 -26.47
C PHE A 509 2.65 17.16 -27.28
N LEU A 510 2.38 18.25 -28.00
CA LEU A 510 3.41 18.95 -28.77
C LEU A 510 4.53 19.46 -27.86
N ILE A 511 4.22 19.96 -26.67
CA ILE A 511 5.21 20.41 -25.69
C ILE A 511 6.06 19.22 -25.19
N ILE A 512 5.40 18.13 -24.79
CA ILE A 512 6.07 16.90 -24.32
C ILE A 512 7.01 16.33 -25.38
N TYR A 513 6.70 16.46 -26.66
CA TYR A 513 7.53 15.93 -27.74
C TYR A 513 8.61 16.92 -28.23
N LEU A 514 8.22 18.17 -28.51
CA LEU A 514 9.09 19.13 -29.17
C LEU A 514 10.18 19.67 -28.24
N ILE A 515 9.90 19.88 -26.95
CA ILE A 515 10.91 20.42 -26.03
C ILE A 515 12.07 19.43 -25.84
N PRO A 516 11.84 18.14 -25.56
CA PRO A 516 12.94 17.17 -25.50
C PRO A 516 13.67 17.00 -26.83
N LEU A 517 12.96 17.04 -27.96
CA LEU A 517 13.57 17.02 -29.29
C LEU A 517 14.50 18.22 -29.50
N LEU A 518 14.03 19.43 -29.27
CA LEU A 518 14.81 20.65 -29.46
C LEU A 518 16.01 20.71 -28.50
N THR A 519 15.83 20.27 -27.25
CA THR A 519 16.89 20.24 -26.24
C THR A 519 17.98 19.24 -26.62
N GLY A 520 17.62 17.98 -26.91
CA GLY A 520 18.56 16.96 -27.35
C GLY A 520 19.27 17.34 -28.64
N TRP A 521 18.52 17.90 -29.60
CA TRP A 521 19.03 18.28 -30.90
C TRP A 521 19.99 19.48 -30.85
N LEU A 522 19.51 20.62 -30.34
CA LEU A 522 20.19 21.92 -30.47
C LEU A 522 21.21 22.15 -29.35
N ILE A 523 20.98 21.61 -28.16
CA ILE A 523 21.85 21.87 -27.00
C ILE A 523 22.90 20.77 -26.84
N PHE A 524 22.53 19.50 -27.05
CA PHE A 524 23.44 18.37 -26.81
C PHE A 524 24.13 17.87 -28.07
N ARG A 525 23.37 17.51 -29.11
CA ARG A 525 23.91 16.81 -30.28
C ARG A 525 24.59 17.74 -31.27
N THR A 526 23.96 18.85 -31.64
CA THR A 526 24.48 19.77 -32.68
C THR A 526 25.82 20.43 -32.29
N PRO A 527 26.01 20.97 -31.07
CA PRO A 527 27.28 21.58 -30.68
C PRO A 527 28.45 20.58 -30.65
N ALA A 528 28.21 19.36 -30.16
CA ALA A 528 29.21 18.29 -30.15
C ALA A 528 29.71 17.97 -31.57
N ILE A 529 28.81 17.97 -32.55
CA ILE A 529 29.11 17.65 -33.95
C ILE A 529 29.80 18.80 -34.66
N SER A 530 29.28 20.02 -34.48
CA SER A 530 29.87 21.23 -35.05
C SER A 530 31.31 21.42 -34.60
N SER A 531 31.58 21.18 -33.30
CA SER A 531 32.93 21.25 -32.73
C SER A 531 33.84 20.12 -33.22
N ALA A 532 33.36 18.88 -33.24
CA ALA A 532 34.18 17.73 -33.63
C ALA A 532 34.57 17.73 -35.11
N LEU A 533 33.69 18.20 -36.00
CA LEU A 533 33.90 18.22 -37.45
C LEU A 533 34.30 19.60 -37.99
N GLN A 534 34.49 20.60 -37.12
CA GLN A 534 34.84 21.97 -37.51
C GLN A 534 33.92 22.56 -38.60
N MET A 535 32.63 22.21 -38.55
CA MET A 535 31.64 22.62 -39.55
C MET A 535 30.75 23.73 -39.03
N ARG A 536 30.24 24.58 -39.95
CA ARG A 536 29.25 25.61 -39.62
C ARG A 536 28.04 24.98 -38.94
N TYR A 537 27.60 25.59 -37.84
CA TYR A 537 26.50 25.10 -36.99
C TYR A 537 25.24 24.72 -37.78
N TRP A 538 24.84 25.56 -38.75
CA TRP A 538 23.70 25.31 -39.64
C TRP A 538 23.80 24.01 -40.46
N ASN A 539 25.00 23.60 -40.84
CA ASN A 539 25.20 22.33 -41.56
C ASN A 539 25.08 21.14 -40.61
N ALA A 540 25.53 21.28 -39.35
CA ALA A 540 25.36 20.27 -38.32
C ALA A 540 23.87 20.04 -38.02
N ILE A 541 23.07 21.12 -37.85
CA ILE A 541 21.61 21.07 -37.66
C ILE A 541 20.95 20.18 -38.71
N ARG A 542 21.16 20.50 -40.00
CA ARG A 542 20.49 19.80 -41.11
C ARG A 542 20.86 18.32 -41.18
N ARG A 543 22.09 17.98 -40.83
CA ARG A 543 22.61 16.60 -40.92
C ARG A 543 22.16 15.71 -39.76
N THR A 544 21.78 16.28 -38.61
CA THR A 544 21.55 15.51 -37.38
C THR A 544 20.09 15.30 -37.04
N LEU A 545 19.19 16.09 -37.64
CA LEU A 545 17.76 16.08 -37.34
C LEU A 545 17.14 14.68 -37.44
N LEU A 546 17.38 13.97 -38.53
CA LEU A 546 16.75 12.66 -38.74
C LEU A 546 17.14 11.66 -37.66
N ALA A 547 18.43 11.59 -37.32
CA ALA A 547 18.91 10.70 -36.27
C ALA A 547 18.35 11.10 -34.90
N GLU A 548 18.12 12.40 -34.66
CA GLU A 548 17.54 12.88 -33.40
C GLU A 548 16.06 12.55 -33.29
N VAL A 549 15.26 12.76 -34.34
CA VAL A 549 13.84 12.39 -34.35
C VAL A 549 13.66 10.90 -34.04
N ILE A 550 14.46 10.04 -34.70
CA ILE A 550 14.43 8.59 -34.44
C ILE A 550 14.79 8.29 -32.98
N SER A 551 15.81 8.96 -32.45
CA SER A 551 16.27 8.73 -31.08
C SER A 551 15.23 9.19 -30.05
N VAL A 552 14.63 10.37 -30.24
CA VAL A 552 13.59 10.92 -29.35
C VAL A 552 12.37 10.01 -29.32
N ASN A 553 11.94 9.50 -30.47
CA ASN A 553 10.85 8.53 -30.52
C ASN A 553 11.15 7.33 -29.61
N PHE A 554 12.31 6.69 -29.75
CA PHE A 554 12.69 5.56 -28.91
C PHE A 554 12.84 5.92 -27.42
N VAL A 555 13.47 7.06 -27.09
CA VAL A 555 13.63 7.47 -25.69
C VAL A 555 12.27 7.72 -25.05
N LEU A 556 11.39 8.47 -25.72
CA LEU A 556 10.07 8.79 -25.21
C LEU A 556 9.16 7.56 -25.13
N SER A 557 9.33 6.56 -26.02
CA SER A 557 8.61 5.29 -25.91
C SER A 557 8.81 4.59 -24.56
N GLY A 558 10.01 4.69 -23.97
CA GLY A 558 10.29 4.14 -22.64
C GLY A 558 10.02 5.15 -21.52
N ALA A 559 10.36 6.42 -21.72
CA ALA A 559 10.32 7.43 -20.68
C ALA A 559 8.89 7.86 -20.31
N ILE A 560 7.99 8.03 -21.29
CA ILE A 560 6.61 8.49 -21.05
C ILE A 560 5.82 7.57 -20.11
N PRO A 561 5.68 6.25 -20.38
CA PRO A 561 4.96 5.37 -19.46
C PRO A 561 5.59 5.31 -18.08
N THR A 562 6.93 5.37 -18.01
CA THR A 562 7.68 5.33 -16.74
C THR A 562 7.40 6.57 -15.89
N ILE A 563 7.10 7.72 -16.47
CA ILE A 563 6.79 8.95 -15.74
C ILE A 563 5.29 9.06 -15.46
N LEU A 564 4.46 8.94 -16.50
CA LEU A 564 3.05 9.29 -16.41
C LEU A 564 2.23 8.29 -15.58
N ILE A 565 2.50 6.98 -15.69
CA ILE A 565 1.72 5.96 -14.97
C ILE A 565 1.92 6.11 -13.45
N PRO A 566 3.15 6.11 -12.91
CA PRO A 566 3.34 6.28 -11.47
C PRO A 566 2.88 7.65 -10.95
N SER A 567 3.10 8.73 -11.72
CA SER A 567 2.67 10.07 -11.30
C SER A 567 1.15 10.21 -11.23
N ASN A 568 0.41 9.47 -12.05
CA ASN A 568 -1.06 9.46 -12.02
C ASN A 568 -1.62 8.62 -10.87
N TRP A 569 -0.99 7.48 -10.57
CA TRP A 569 -1.41 6.62 -9.45
C TRP A 569 -1.05 7.20 -8.08
N TYR A 570 -0.01 8.04 -8.00
CA TYR A 570 0.50 8.61 -6.75
C TYR A 570 0.81 10.11 -6.88
N PRO A 571 -0.21 10.96 -7.09
CA PRO A 571 -0.01 12.39 -7.36
C PRO A 571 0.68 13.13 -6.20
N ASP A 572 0.37 12.77 -4.95
CA ASP A 572 0.94 13.42 -3.76
C ASP A 572 2.41 13.05 -3.51
N PHE A 573 2.87 11.96 -4.12
CA PHE A 573 4.22 11.44 -3.92
C PHE A 573 5.25 12.08 -4.88
N PHE A 574 4.83 12.35 -6.12
CA PHE A 574 5.70 12.84 -7.19
C PHE A 574 5.54 14.35 -7.45
N GLY A 575 6.02 15.15 -6.50
CA GLY A 575 6.08 16.62 -6.66
C GLY A 575 7.19 17.10 -7.61
N PRO A 576 7.10 18.32 -8.19
CA PRO A 576 8.03 18.81 -9.22
C PRO A 576 9.50 18.91 -8.79
N ALA A 577 9.73 19.06 -7.49
CA ALA A 577 11.05 19.12 -6.86
C ALA A 577 11.23 18.05 -5.77
N SER A 578 10.37 17.04 -5.72
CA SER A 578 10.47 16.01 -4.69
C SER A 578 11.60 15.01 -5.02
N PRO A 579 12.35 14.52 -4.02
CA PRO A 579 13.36 13.49 -4.23
C PRO A 579 12.86 12.22 -4.97
N PRO A 580 11.62 11.71 -4.73
CA PRO A 580 11.06 10.61 -5.51
C PRO A 580 10.96 10.89 -7.02
N THR A 581 10.61 12.11 -7.41
CA THR A 581 10.50 12.52 -8.81
C THR A 581 11.86 12.44 -9.52
N TYR A 582 12.95 12.73 -8.81
CA TYR A 582 14.29 12.57 -9.35
C TYR A 582 14.63 11.11 -9.66
N LEU A 583 14.30 10.20 -8.73
CA LEU A 583 14.48 8.76 -8.95
C LEU A 583 13.63 8.30 -10.15
N LEU A 584 12.40 8.79 -10.27
CA LEU A 584 11.51 8.50 -11.39
C LEU A 584 12.09 8.94 -12.74
N ILE A 585 12.65 10.16 -12.81
CA ILE A 585 13.34 10.66 -14.02
C ILE A 585 14.54 9.77 -14.38
N SER A 586 15.29 9.30 -13.38
CA SER A 586 16.44 8.41 -13.58
C SER A 586 16.01 7.04 -14.16
N LEU A 587 14.90 6.49 -13.66
CA LEU A 587 14.29 5.26 -14.17
C LEU A 587 13.76 5.46 -15.60
N ALA A 588 13.10 6.59 -15.87
CA ALA A 588 12.58 6.92 -17.19
C ALA A 588 13.70 7.09 -18.23
N ALA A 589 14.79 7.75 -17.85
CA ALA A 589 16.00 7.83 -18.68
C ALA A 589 16.60 6.44 -18.94
N THR A 590 16.61 5.56 -17.95
CA THR A 590 17.08 4.17 -18.12
C THR A 590 16.19 3.37 -19.06
N ALA A 591 14.87 3.47 -18.93
CA ALA A 591 13.91 2.86 -19.85
C ALA A 591 14.09 3.39 -21.28
N GLY A 592 14.19 4.71 -21.46
CA GLY A 592 14.45 5.32 -22.76
C GLY A 592 15.78 4.89 -23.39
N ALA A 593 16.82 4.72 -22.58
CA ALA A 593 18.11 4.21 -23.03
C ALA A 593 18.01 2.77 -23.55
N LEU A 594 17.23 1.90 -22.89
CA LEU A 594 17.01 0.52 -23.33
C LEU A 594 16.33 0.44 -24.71
N PHE A 595 15.36 1.32 -24.98
CA PHE A 595 14.70 1.41 -26.28
C PHE A 595 15.62 1.98 -27.37
N THR A 596 16.52 2.89 -27.00
CA THR A 596 17.38 3.62 -27.96
C THR A 596 18.67 2.86 -28.30
N TYR A 597 19.20 2.05 -27.38
CA TYR A 597 20.43 1.27 -27.60
C TYR A 597 20.43 0.40 -28.87
N PRO A 598 19.36 -0.37 -29.18
CA PRO A 598 19.29 -1.15 -30.42
C PRO A 598 19.48 -0.30 -31.69
N PHE A 599 18.92 0.92 -31.70
CA PHE A 599 19.06 1.85 -32.82
C PHE A 599 20.52 2.30 -32.99
N HIS A 600 21.19 2.72 -31.92
CA HIS A 600 22.60 3.11 -31.99
C HIS A 600 23.52 1.94 -32.36
N ALA A 601 23.24 0.73 -31.85
CA ALA A 601 23.98 -0.46 -32.24
C ALA A 601 23.74 -0.84 -33.70
N TRP A 602 22.54 -0.60 -34.24
CA TRP A 602 22.24 -0.75 -35.66
C TRP A 602 22.98 0.29 -36.50
N MET A 603 23.04 1.55 -36.06
CA MET A 603 23.76 2.62 -36.76
C MET A 603 25.22 2.23 -37.00
N ILE A 604 25.91 1.78 -35.94
CA ILE A 604 27.32 1.36 -36.05
C ILE A 604 27.49 0.17 -36.99
N ARG A 605 26.60 -0.83 -36.94
CA ARG A 605 26.66 -1.99 -37.84
C ARG A 605 26.45 -1.62 -39.31
N ARG A 606 25.72 -0.54 -39.58
CA ARG A 606 25.52 0.01 -40.94
C ARG A 606 26.64 0.96 -41.37
N GLY A 607 27.68 1.13 -40.55
CA GLY A 607 28.77 2.06 -40.83
C GLY A 607 28.41 3.52 -40.59
N PHE A 608 27.25 3.81 -39.99
CA PHE A 608 26.92 5.17 -39.57
C PHE A 608 27.68 5.54 -38.30
N HIS A 609 28.01 6.82 -38.20
CA HIS A 609 28.62 7.38 -37.01
C HIS A 609 27.60 7.65 -35.91
N VAL A 610 28.04 7.47 -34.67
CA VAL A 610 27.27 7.76 -33.45
C VAL A 610 28.03 8.77 -32.60
N TRP A 611 27.31 9.50 -31.74
CA TRP A 611 27.85 10.65 -31.02
C TRP A 611 27.68 10.48 -29.52
N PRO A 612 28.68 10.84 -28.69
CA PRO A 612 29.83 11.70 -28.99
C PRO A 612 31.01 10.97 -29.66
N ILE A 613 31.79 11.70 -30.48
CA ILE A 613 33.06 11.24 -31.06
C ILE A 613 34.11 11.13 -29.95
N GLN A 614 34.73 9.95 -29.82
CA GLN A 614 35.85 9.78 -28.89
C GLN A 614 37.14 10.24 -29.56
N THR A 615 37.77 11.25 -28.96
CA THR A 615 38.77 12.16 -29.54
C THR A 615 39.98 11.50 -30.20
N SER A 616 40.34 10.28 -29.83
CA SER A 616 41.50 9.55 -30.37
C SER A 616 41.17 8.48 -31.44
N ILE A 617 39.91 8.02 -31.52
CA ILE A 617 39.54 6.77 -32.22
C ILE A 617 38.66 7.01 -33.45
N ASP A 618 37.80 8.03 -33.41
CA ASP A 618 36.81 8.26 -34.47
C ASP A 618 37.33 9.13 -35.63
N ARG A 619 38.48 9.80 -35.49
CA ARG A 619 39.09 10.56 -36.60
C ARG A 619 39.56 9.64 -37.74
N SER A 620 39.96 8.40 -37.45
CA SER A 620 40.33 7.41 -38.47
C SER A 620 39.12 6.80 -39.21
N LEU A 621 37.90 7.15 -38.80
CA LEU A 621 36.64 6.69 -39.40
C LEU A 621 35.96 7.80 -40.23
N MET A 622 36.60 8.96 -40.38
CA MET A 622 36.19 9.99 -41.34
C MET A 622 36.64 9.54 -42.75
N TRP A 623 35.80 9.80 -43.75
CA TRP A 623 36.18 9.57 -45.15
C TRP A 623 37.34 10.50 -45.55
N GLU A 624 38.09 10.16 -46.61
CA GLU A 624 39.24 10.96 -47.07
C GLU A 624 38.88 12.42 -47.42
N ASP A 625 37.62 12.69 -47.73
CA ASP A 625 37.07 14.03 -47.97
C ASP A 625 36.63 14.78 -46.70
N GLY A 626 36.88 14.20 -45.51
CA GLY A 626 36.45 14.73 -44.22
C GLY A 626 34.95 14.55 -43.92
N SER A 627 34.22 13.84 -44.78
CA SER A 627 32.79 13.55 -44.57
C SER A 627 32.58 12.38 -43.61
N VAL A 628 31.34 12.23 -43.15
CA VAL A 628 30.92 11.24 -42.14
C VAL A 628 29.67 10.56 -42.66
N ALA A 629 29.60 9.22 -42.57
CA ALA A 629 28.40 8.47 -42.93
C ALA A 629 27.29 8.72 -41.89
N ILE A 630 26.20 9.35 -42.32
CA ILE A 630 25.07 9.77 -41.47
C ILE A 630 23.76 9.22 -42.05
N PRO A 631 22.76 8.91 -41.19
CA PRO A 631 21.43 8.54 -41.66
C PRO A 631 20.78 9.61 -42.55
N THR A 632 20.21 9.18 -43.66
CA THR A 632 19.36 9.94 -44.58
C THR A 632 18.03 9.23 -44.70
N ILE A 633 16.98 9.90 -45.19
CA ILE A 633 15.67 9.27 -45.36
C ILE A 633 15.79 8.00 -46.22
N ARG A 634 16.58 8.04 -47.30
CA ARG A 634 16.78 6.90 -48.20
C ARG A 634 17.35 5.65 -47.49
N ASN A 635 18.26 5.82 -46.55
CA ASN A 635 18.97 4.69 -45.93
C ASN A 635 18.46 4.33 -44.51
N ALA A 636 17.59 5.16 -43.92
CA ALA A 636 17.08 5.00 -42.57
C ALA A 636 15.54 5.11 -42.44
N TRP A 637 14.79 5.15 -43.55
CA TRP A 637 13.32 5.23 -43.52
C TRP A 637 12.67 4.15 -42.64
N PHE A 638 13.19 2.92 -42.65
CA PHE A 638 12.68 1.83 -41.81
C PHE A 638 12.84 2.13 -40.31
N ALA A 639 14.00 2.68 -39.92
CA ALA A 639 14.25 3.06 -38.52
C ALA A 639 13.33 4.21 -38.10
N LEU A 640 13.08 5.18 -38.99
CA LEU A 640 12.11 6.25 -38.77
C LEU A 640 10.70 5.69 -38.57
N LEU A 641 10.20 4.89 -39.52
CA LEU A 641 8.88 4.27 -39.42
C LEU A 641 8.72 3.45 -38.14
N LEU A 642 9.68 2.58 -37.84
CA LEU A 642 9.67 1.73 -36.66
C LEU A 642 9.63 2.56 -35.37
N SER A 643 10.49 3.58 -35.26
CA SER A 643 10.53 4.44 -34.09
C SER A 643 9.20 5.19 -33.87
N THR A 644 8.60 5.69 -34.95
CA THR A 644 7.31 6.40 -34.89
C THR A 644 6.19 5.47 -34.46
N VAL A 645 6.12 4.26 -35.01
CA VAL A 645 5.11 3.26 -34.61
C VAL A 645 5.26 2.91 -33.13
N ILE A 646 6.47 2.60 -32.67
CA ILE A 646 6.70 2.24 -31.26
C ILE A 646 6.35 3.40 -30.32
N PHE A 647 6.70 4.63 -30.70
CA PHE A 647 6.36 5.81 -29.93
C PHE A 647 4.84 6.03 -29.85
N LEU A 648 4.14 6.02 -30.97
CA LEU A 648 2.68 6.22 -30.99
C LEU A 648 1.96 5.10 -30.23
N THR A 649 2.36 3.84 -30.41
CA THR A 649 1.79 2.71 -29.67
C THR A 649 2.03 2.84 -28.17
N SER A 650 3.26 3.14 -27.75
CA SER A 650 3.58 3.36 -26.33
C SER A 650 2.75 4.51 -25.74
N PHE A 651 2.64 5.62 -26.46
CA PHE A 651 1.86 6.77 -26.03
C PHE A 651 0.37 6.44 -25.89
N VAL A 652 -0.24 5.83 -26.90
CA VAL A 652 -1.66 5.45 -26.87
C VAL A 652 -1.95 4.46 -25.75
N LEU A 653 -1.13 3.43 -25.58
CA LEU A 653 -1.27 2.46 -24.48
C LEU A 653 -1.13 3.14 -23.12
N THR A 654 -0.20 4.08 -22.98
CA THR A 654 -0.05 4.86 -21.75
C THR A 654 -1.34 5.62 -21.46
N ILE A 655 -1.89 6.36 -22.43
CA ILE A 655 -3.14 7.11 -22.23
C ILE A 655 -4.31 6.16 -21.89
N GLN A 656 -4.40 4.99 -22.53
CA GLN A 656 -5.43 3.99 -22.20
C GLN A 656 -5.34 3.41 -20.79
N ILE A 657 -4.15 3.39 -20.19
CA ILE A 657 -3.94 2.96 -18.79
C ILE A 657 -4.32 4.08 -17.81
N LEU A 658 -4.28 5.34 -18.26
CA LEU A 658 -4.57 6.51 -17.44
C LEU A 658 -6.06 6.89 -17.43
N ILE A 659 -6.82 6.46 -18.43
CA ILE A 659 -8.29 6.56 -18.51
C ILE A 659 -8.90 5.35 -17.82
#